data_AF-A0A449B1C7-F1
#
_entry.id   AF-A0A449B1C7-F1
#
_cell.length_a   1.000
_cell.length_b   1.000
_cell.length_c   1.000
_cell.angle_alpha   90.00
_cell.angle_beta   90.00
_cell.angle_gamma   90.00
#
_symmetry.space_group_name_H-M   'P 1'
#
loop_
_entity.id
_entity.type
_entity.pdbx_description
1 polymer ?
#
loop_
_entity_poly.entity_id
_entity_poly.type
_entity_poly.pdbx_seq_one_letter_code
_entity_poly.pdbx_strand_id
1 'polypeptide(L)'
;MKKFKFIDLFAGIGGFRLALEKAGGECVFSCEIDQHAQLIYKENFDEISFEDITKLDASLIPDFDILSAGFPCQAFSSAGHKKGFEDAARGTLFFDIIRILKTKRPKVFILENVKNLINHDKGNTLFVMLKALAEIGYSTNYSVLNAKDFGVPQNRERIVIVGNLSGKIFDFSKLNLNHVSSMEDFLDTQGEFEILSKDQYTLIEHHYVKRQKSDLIFVGYRNKNTRNKGVKVNSKHLSRVHKQPNRIYSTQGVHPTIASQELSGRYFIYDGSQVRKLTINEVYKFMGFPEQFKKVGTNAKLYERIGNSVCVPMIEEIAKQILVQFNQKTQKSVQVNEYLENLYKKSLEIKNVESLSLNNEQMQNIQTIIQKEETFKAVFTVLISSLVYKSLYPHQDIRYHQSNMKNGYSGRSFDTKYITPFLKTKRFTGAMKESGWLTRTLEQNFPYDLNYPGKINNKDVKKSFLEIINNVQNSSEKDLAYRYLLALFKKSLETKNKRTIKLINPIKSESLYTINQIMTLLEKHFYYKYKSRGASILPVVALYSLYECIVKELKRFQNKQLQPLASHNSPDIQSGSTGDIVIKNKSDSQIYESVEVKFDIDINQFTIDDAYQKIAQNKIQRYYILSTKNIDKSQIKQIDLLLQKIKEKHGCQVIVNGVLPTLKYYLRMIKNTDKFIKKYLKNLQNNNEINFEHKLAWNEIIKST
;
A
#
# COMPACT_ATOMS: atom_id res chain seq x y z
N MET A 1 -18.97 -3.25 -27.58
CA MET A 1 -18.29 -2.72 -26.38
C MET A 1 -16.86 -2.36 -26.75
N LYS A 2 -16.27 -1.32 -26.17
CA LYS A 2 -14.86 -0.98 -26.43
C LYS A 2 -13.98 -2.10 -25.85
N LYS A 3 -13.20 -2.81 -26.67
CA LYS A 3 -12.25 -3.83 -26.20
C LYS A 3 -11.25 -3.19 -25.24
N PHE A 4 -10.94 -3.87 -24.13
CA PHE A 4 -9.85 -3.46 -23.23
C PHE A 4 -8.58 -4.23 -23.57
N LYS A 5 -7.42 -3.62 -23.38
CA LYS A 5 -6.13 -4.27 -23.64
C LYS A 5 -5.57 -4.89 -22.37
N PHE A 6 -4.95 -6.06 -22.45
CA PHE A 6 -4.30 -6.68 -21.31
C PHE A 6 -2.96 -7.32 -21.67
N ILE A 7 -2.17 -7.59 -20.65
CA ILE A 7 -0.93 -8.36 -20.79
C ILE A 7 -0.98 -9.61 -19.91
N ASP A 8 -0.37 -10.69 -20.37
CA ASP A 8 -0.34 -12.00 -19.72
C ASP A 8 1.08 -12.36 -19.27
N LEU A 9 1.40 -12.10 -18.01
CA LEU A 9 2.71 -12.41 -17.43
C LEU A 9 2.69 -13.78 -16.76
N PHE A 10 3.80 -14.53 -16.88
CA PHE A 10 3.85 -15.94 -16.45
C PHE A 10 2.73 -16.72 -17.15
N ALA A 11 2.63 -16.53 -18.46
CA ALA A 11 1.44 -16.86 -19.24
C ALA A 11 1.13 -18.36 -19.23
N GLY A 12 2.13 -19.22 -19.00
CA GLY A 12 2.01 -20.66 -19.11
C GLY A 12 1.43 -21.04 -20.47
N ILE A 13 0.32 -21.78 -20.44
CA ILE A 13 -0.43 -22.18 -21.63
C ILE A 13 -1.60 -21.22 -21.96
N GLY A 14 -1.65 -20.03 -21.36
CA GLY A 14 -2.62 -18.98 -21.67
C GLY A 14 -3.97 -19.09 -20.97
N GLY A 15 -4.00 -19.59 -19.73
CA GLY A 15 -5.24 -19.65 -18.94
C GLY A 15 -5.85 -18.27 -18.65
N PHE A 16 -5.01 -17.27 -18.34
CA PHE A 16 -5.45 -15.88 -18.19
C PHE A 16 -5.91 -15.28 -19.52
N ARG A 17 -5.16 -15.51 -20.61
CA ARG A 17 -5.56 -15.08 -21.95
C ARG A 17 -6.95 -15.57 -22.35
N LEU A 18 -7.21 -16.88 -22.24
CA LEU A 18 -8.53 -17.45 -22.52
C LEU A 18 -9.64 -16.77 -21.72
N ALA A 19 -9.41 -16.55 -20.42
CA ALA A 19 -10.41 -15.94 -19.53
C ALA A 19 -10.67 -14.47 -19.88
N LEU A 20 -9.62 -13.68 -20.14
CA LEU A 20 -9.73 -12.25 -20.44
C LEU A 20 -10.26 -11.99 -21.85
N GLU A 21 -9.91 -12.81 -22.84
CA GLU A 21 -10.48 -12.74 -24.19
C GLU A 21 -11.97 -13.09 -24.19
N LYS A 22 -12.39 -14.12 -23.43
CA LYS A 22 -13.82 -14.43 -23.21
C LYS A 22 -14.58 -13.27 -22.55
N ALA A 23 -13.91 -12.48 -21.72
CA ALA A 23 -14.48 -11.25 -21.14
C ALA A 23 -14.44 -10.04 -22.09
N GLY A 24 -13.97 -10.19 -23.34
CA GLY A 24 -13.92 -9.14 -24.37
C GLY A 24 -12.60 -8.36 -24.42
N GLY A 25 -11.54 -8.89 -23.81
CA GLY A 25 -10.19 -8.32 -23.83
C GLY A 25 -9.38 -8.65 -25.09
N GLU A 26 -8.33 -7.88 -25.32
CA GLU A 26 -7.31 -8.10 -26.36
C GLU A 26 -5.94 -8.24 -25.68
N CYS A 27 -5.28 -9.38 -25.89
CA CYS A 27 -3.92 -9.59 -25.39
C CYS A 27 -2.96 -8.78 -26.27
N VAL A 28 -2.16 -7.89 -25.67
CA VAL A 28 -1.17 -7.09 -26.41
C VAL A 28 0.28 -7.45 -26.09
N PHE A 29 0.48 -8.30 -25.08
CA PHE A 29 1.80 -8.80 -24.71
C PHE A 29 1.67 -10.03 -23.82
N SER A 30 2.53 -11.03 -24.04
CA SER A 30 2.66 -12.21 -23.18
C SER A 30 4.11 -12.47 -22.80
N CYS A 31 4.34 -13.03 -21.61
CA CYS A 31 5.67 -13.40 -21.15
C CYS A 31 5.67 -14.77 -20.46
N GLU A 32 6.54 -15.68 -20.93
CA GLU A 32 6.68 -17.06 -20.46
C GLU A 32 8.08 -17.57 -20.78
N ILE A 33 8.80 -18.12 -19.81
CA ILE A 33 10.20 -18.58 -19.97
C ILE A 33 10.29 -20.05 -20.40
N ASP A 34 9.27 -20.85 -20.11
CA ASP A 34 9.27 -22.28 -20.44
C ASP A 34 8.95 -22.52 -21.92
N GLN A 35 9.91 -23.09 -22.64
CA GLN A 35 9.82 -23.35 -24.08
C GLN A 35 8.64 -24.26 -24.47
N HIS A 36 8.26 -25.21 -23.61
CA HIS A 36 7.13 -26.10 -23.91
C HIS A 36 5.79 -25.40 -23.71
N ALA A 37 5.68 -24.55 -22.69
CA ALA A 37 4.54 -23.66 -22.50
C ALA A 37 4.41 -22.68 -23.68
N GLN A 38 5.50 -22.05 -24.12
CA GLN A 38 5.51 -21.19 -25.31
C GLN A 38 5.06 -21.92 -26.59
N LEU A 39 5.49 -23.17 -26.80
CA LEU A 39 5.05 -23.96 -27.95
C LEU A 39 3.53 -24.16 -27.94
N ILE A 40 2.96 -24.55 -26.80
CA ILE A 40 1.50 -24.71 -26.66
C ILE A 40 0.79 -23.36 -26.83
N TYR A 41 1.35 -22.28 -26.27
CA TYR A 41 0.81 -20.93 -26.41
C TYR A 41 0.75 -20.51 -27.88
N LYS A 42 1.86 -20.67 -28.62
CA LYS A 42 1.93 -20.38 -30.06
C LYS A 42 0.90 -21.17 -30.86
N GLU A 43 0.74 -22.46 -30.58
CA GLU A 43 -0.20 -23.31 -31.31
C GLU A 43 -1.67 -22.90 -31.13
N ASN A 44 -2.01 -22.31 -29.98
CA ASN A 44 -3.37 -21.89 -29.65
C ASN A 44 -3.66 -20.42 -29.96
N PHE A 45 -2.64 -19.56 -30.00
CA PHE A 45 -2.80 -18.10 -30.12
C PHE A 45 -2.00 -17.45 -31.26
N ASP A 46 -1.20 -18.22 -31.99
CA ASP A 46 -0.31 -17.77 -33.08
C ASP A 46 0.67 -16.64 -32.68
N GLU A 47 1.07 -16.63 -31.41
CA GLU A 47 1.96 -15.62 -30.83
C GLU A 47 3.12 -16.25 -30.06
N ILE A 48 4.29 -15.63 -30.16
CA ILE A 48 5.49 -16.02 -29.41
C ILE A 48 5.61 -15.09 -28.19
N SER A 49 5.52 -15.67 -27.00
CA SER A 49 5.68 -14.93 -25.74
C SER A 49 7.13 -14.45 -25.56
N PHE A 50 7.29 -13.31 -24.90
CA PHE A 50 8.61 -12.86 -24.45
C PHE A 50 9.16 -13.82 -23.38
N GLU A 51 10.44 -14.16 -23.42
CA GLU A 51 10.99 -15.24 -22.58
C GLU A 51 11.11 -14.83 -21.09
N ASP A 52 12.16 -14.09 -20.75
CA ASP A 52 12.59 -13.89 -19.37
C ASP A 52 12.21 -12.51 -18.84
N ILE A 53 11.15 -12.46 -18.03
CA ILE A 53 10.63 -11.22 -17.44
C ILE A 53 11.70 -10.39 -16.73
N THR A 54 12.76 -11.01 -16.18
CA THR A 54 13.83 -10.30 -15.46
C THR A 54 14.70 -9.45 -16.38
N LYS A 55 14.71 -9.77 -17.68
CA LYS A 55 15.41 -9.05 -18.75
C LYS A 55 14.51 -8.10 -19.53
N LEU A 56 13.20 -8.16 -19.30
CA LEU A 56 12.21 -7.35 -20.01
C LEU A 56 12.33 -5.89 -19.59
N ASP A 57 12.63 -4.99 -20.53
CA ASP A 57 12.44 -3.56 -20.30
C ASP A 57 10.94 -3.24 -20.30
N ALA A 58 10.44 -2.81 -19.14
CA ALA A 58 9.03 -2.48 -18.95
C ALA A 58 8.57 -1.31 -19.85
N SER A 59 9.48 -0.47 -20.35
CA SER A 59 9.13 0.65 -21.23
C SER A 59 8.65 0.17 -22.61
N LEU A 60 9.16 -0.97 -23.08
CA LEU A 60 8.90 -1.55 -24.41
C LEU A 60 7.57 -2.31 -24.51
N ILE A 61 6.95 -2.66 -23.39
CA ILE A 61 5.63 -3.30 -23.38
C ILE A 61 4.62 -2.34 -24.03
N PRO A 62 3.65 -2.76 -24.85
CA PRO A 62 2.59 -1.87 -25.32
C PRO A 62 1.75 -1.29 -24.17
N ASP A 63 0.95 -0.26 -24.43
CA ASP A 63 0.02 0.25 -23.42
C ASP A 63 -1.19 -0.69 -23.25
N PHE A 64 -1.62 -0.88 -22.00
CA PHE A 64 -2.69 -1.81 -21.65
C PHE A 64 -3.51 -1.33 -20.44
N ASP A 65 -4.71 -1.86 -20.29
CA ASP A 65 -5.64 -1.53 -19.20
C ASP A 65 -5.51 -2.47 -18.00
N ILE A 66 -5.23 -3.76 -18.25
CA ILE A 66 -5.19 -4.83 -17.23
C ILE A 66 -3.86 -5.61 -17.30
N LEU A 67 -3.17 -5.74 -16.17
CA LEU A 67 -2.09 -6.73 -16.01
C LEU A 67 -2.65 -8.01 -15.41
N SER A 68 -2.38 -9.18 -16.00
CA SER A 68 -2.60 -10.48 -15.34
C SER A 68 -1.30 -11.21 -15.07
N ALA A 69 -1.20 -11.87 -13.91
CA ALA A 69 -0.04 -12.68 -13.55
C ALA A 69 -0.36 -13.81 -12.56
N GLY A 70 -0.10 -15.05 -12.96
CA GLY A 70 -0.08 -16.25 -12.10
C GLY A 70 1.35 -16.57 -11.70
N PHE A 71 1.93 -15.78 -10.80
CA PHE A 71 3.38 -15.79 -10.58
C PHE A 71 3.82 -16.92 -9.62
N PRO A 72 5.03 -17.50 -9.80
CA PRO A 72 5.53 -18.54 -8.91
C PRO A 72 5.64 -18.11 -7.44
N CYS A 73 5.19 -18.99 -6.53
CA CYS A 73 5.27 -18.78 -5.07
C CYS A 73 6.70 -19.03 -4.56
N GLN A 74 7.60 -18.07 -4.74
CA GLN A 74 8.92 -18.09 -4.09
C GLN A 74 8.82 -17.40 -2.72
N ALA A 75 9.49 -17.97 -1.72
CA ALA A 75 9.60 -17.30 -0.43
C ALA A 75 10.39 -16.00 -0.59
N PHE A 76 9.92 -14.90 0.02
CA PHE A 76 10.79 -13.78 0.36
C PHE A 76 11.75 -14.24 1.46
N SER A 77 12.71 -15.11 1.13
CA SER A 77 13.63 -15.71 2.11
C SER A 77 14.48 -14.62 2.73
N SER A 78 14.17 -14.16 3.96
CA SER A 78 15.07 -13.34 4.81
C SER A 78 15.92 -12.29 4.08
N ALA A 79 15.39 -11.72 3.00
CA ALA A 79 16.04 -10.84 2.05
C ALA A 79 15.12 -9.65 1.89
N GLY A 80 15.36 -8.62 2.71
CA GLY A 80 14.55 -7.42 2.67
C GLY A 80 14.50 -6.60 3.96
N HIS A 81 15.16 -7.01 5.06
CA HIS A 81 15.14 -6.18 6.27
C HIS A 81 15.95 -4.88 6.18
N LYS A 82 16.51 -4.54 5.01
CA LYS A 82 17.67 -3.65 4.96
C LYS A 82 17.86 -2.77 3.72
N LYS A 83 17.20 -2.99 2.60
CA LYS A 83 17.46 -2.17 1.40
C LYS A 83 16.11 -1.95 0.72
N GLY A 84 15.84 -0.72 0.28
CA GLY A 84 14.53 -0.33 -0.24
C GLY A 84 13.99 -1.27 -1.32
N PHE A 85 12.73 -1.05 -1.71
CA PHE A 85 11.94 -1.89 -2.62
C PHE A 85 12.65 -2.40 -3.90
N GLU A 86 13.72 -1.74 -4.33
CA GLU A 86 14.50 -2.11 -5.52
C GLU A 86 15.55 -3.21 -5.28
N ASP A 87 16.09 -3.41 -4.06
CA ASP A 87 17.08 -4.49 -3.82
C ASP A 87 16.42 -5.80 -3.36
N ALA A 88 15.17 -5.73 -2.87
CA ALA A 88 14.30 -6.91 -2.68
C ALA A 88 13.95 -7.59 -4.03
N ALA A 89 14.14 -6.88 -5.15
CA ALA A 89 13.94 -7.37 -6.51
C ALA A 89 14.96 -8.43 -6.95
N ARG A 90 16.08 -8.60 -6.23
CA ARG A 90 17.04 -9.66 -6.53
C ARG A 90 16.50 -11.02 -6.07
N GLY A 91 15.74 -11.66 -6.95
CA GLY A 91 15.41 -13.09 -6.84
C GLY A 91 13.96 -13.42 -6.53
N THR A 92 13.02 -12.46 -6.57
CA THR A 92 11.58 -12.78 -6.50
C THR A 92 10.78 -12.11 -7.61
N LEU A 93 10.14 -12.94 -8.43
CA LEU A 93 9.38 -12.56 -9.64
C LEU A 93 8.21 -11.58 -9.39
N PHE A 94 7.75 -11.44 -8.15
CA PHE A 94 6.77 -10.44 -7.76
C PHE A 94 7.27 -9.00 -7.96
N PHE A 95 8.55 -8.71 -7.74
CA PHE A 95 9.06 -7.36 -7.93
C PHE A 95 9.24 -6.98 -9.40
N ASP A 96 9.38 -7.94 -10.30
CA ASP A 96 9.28 -7.69 -11.74
C ASP A 96 7.87 -7.22 -12.12
N ILE A 97 6.83 -7.77 -11.50
CA ILE A 97 5.46 -7.26 -11.65
C ILE A 97 5.38 -5.82 -11.12
N ILE A 98 5.94 -5.54 -9.93
CA ILE A 98 5.96 -4.17 -9.36
C ILE A 98 6.68 -3.20 -10.29
N ARG A 99 7.81 -3.60 -10.88
CA ARG A 99 8.57 -2.79 -11.86
C ARG A 99 7.70 -2.45 -13.07
N ILE A 100 7.00 -3.43 -13.64
CA ILE A 100 6.07 -3.20 -14.76
C ILE A 100 4.91 -2.30 -14.35
N LEU A 101 4.28 -2.54 -13.19
CA LEU A 101 3.19 -1.70 -12.66
C LEU A 101 3.64 -0.25 -12.41
N LYS A 102 4.85 -0.03 -11.91
CA LYS A 102 5.43 1.31 -11.70
C LYS A 102 5.61 2.05 -13.03
N THR A 103 6.14 1.38 -14.05
CA THR A 103 6.43 1.97 -15.35
C THR A 103 5.16 2.20 -16.18
N LYS A 104 4.29 1.19 -16.28
CA LYS A 104 3.12 1.22 -17.17
C LYS A 104 1.84 1.76 -16.53
N ARG A 105 1.75 1.71 -15.20
CA ARG A 105 0.61 2.22 -14.41
C ARG A 105 -0.77 1.84 -15.00
N PRO A 106 -1.03 0.55 -15.32
CA PRO A 106 -2.33 0.12 -15.84
C PRO A 106 -3.46 0.42 -14.86
N LYS A 107 -4.70 0.52 -15.36
CA LYS A 107 -5.86 0.83 -14.52
C LYS A 107 -6.11 -0.25 -13.47
N VAL A 108 -5.90 -1.51 -13.83
CA VAL A 108 -6.21 -2.69 -13.01
C VAL A 108 -5.09 -3.73 -13.12
N PHE A 109 -4.94 -4.55 -12.09
CA PHE A 109 -4.21 -5.81 -12.19
C PHE A 109 -4.97 -6.96 -11.52
N ILE A 110 -4.65 -8.19 -11.93
CA ILE A 110 -5.11 -9.44 -11.36
C ILE A 110 -3.89 -10.31 -11.09
N LEU A 111 -3.63 -10.63 -9.82
CA LEU A 111 -2.58 -11.57 -9.42
C LEU A 111 -3.21 -12.82 -8.82
N GLU A 112 -2.70 -13.98 -9.18
CA GLU A 112 -3.13 -15.27 -8.63
C GLU A 112 -1.95 -15.98 -7.95
N ASN A 113 -2.24 -16.69 -6.85
CA ASN A 113 -1.28 -17.56 -6.19
C ASN A 113 -1.95 -18.66 -5.35
N VAL A 114 -1.17 -19.57 -4.77
CA VAL A 114 -1.65 -20.63 -3.87
C VAL A 114 -2.25 -20.09 -2.58
N LYS A 115 -3.31 -20.72 -2.06
CA LYS A 115 -3.98 -20.35 -0.79
C LYS A 115 -3.01 -20.15 0.39
N ASN A 116 -1.95 -20.95 0.46
CA ASN A 116 -1.01 -20.90 1.59
C ASN A 116 -0.20 -19.58 1.66
N LEU A 117 -0.24 -18.73 0.63
CA LEU A 117 0.39 -17.41 0.66
C LEU A 117 -0.07 -16.56 1.86
N ILE A 118 -1.33 -16.71 2.29
CA ILE A 118 -1.91 -15.99 3.44
C ILE A 118 -1.19 -16.31 4.75
N ASN A 119 -0.75 -17.55 4.90
CA ASN A 119 -0.09 -18.03 6.13
C ASN A 119 1.43 -18.12 5.96
N HIS A 120 1.95 -17.89 4.75
CA HIS A 120 3.36 -17.99 4.44
C HIS A 120 4.14 -16.93 5.24
N ASP A 121 5.24 -17.36 5.87
CA ASP A 121 6.02 -16.52 6.80
C ASP A 121 5.15 -15.81 7.85
N LYS A 122 4.19 -16.55 8.44
CA LYS A 122 3.20 -16.03 9.42
C LYS A 122 2.38 -14.83 8.89
N GLY A 123 2.17 -14.76 7.57
CA GLY A 123 1.43 -13.70 6.89
C GLY A 123 2.28 -12.50 6.43
N ASN A 124 3.58 -12.46 6.76
CA ASN A 124 4.47 -11.36 6.41
C ASN A 124 4.66 -11.23 4.88
N THR A 125 4.71 -12.35 4.16
CA THR A 125 4.85 -12.39 2.70
C THR A 125 3.72 -11.62 2.00
N LEU A 126 2.46 -11.93 2.33
CA LEU A 126 1.31 -11.23 1.78
C LEU A 126 1.28 -9.75 2.22
N PHE A 127 1.63 -9.46 3.48
CA PHE A 127 1.72 -8.08 3.97
C PHE A 127 2.72 -7.23 3.17
N VAL A 128 3.91 -7.75 2.90
CA VAL A 128 4.95 -7.06 2.09
C VAL A 128 4.44 -6.81 0.67
N MET A 129 3.78 -7.79 0.06
CA MET A 129 3.20 -7.63 -1.28
C MET A 129 2.13 -6.52 -1.31
N LEU A 130 1.18 -6.54 -0.38
CA LEU A 130 0.11 -5.53 -0.30
C LEU A 130 0.68 -4.13 -0.02
N LYS A 131 1.69 -4.03 0.83
CA LYS A 131 2.41 -2.78 1.10
C LYS A 131 3.09 -2.25 -0.18
N ALA A 132 3.80 -3.12 -0.91
CA ALA A 132 4.46 -2.74 -2.17
C ALA A 132 3.47 -2.19 -3.21
N LEU A 133 2.31 -2.84 -3.35
CA LEU A 133 1.25 -2.44 -4.28
C LEU A 133 0.60 -1.11 -3.85
N ALA A 134 0.41 -0.90 -2.54
CA ALA A 134 -0.12 0.36 -2.00
C ALA A 134 0.83 1.53 -2.24
N GLU A 135 2.14 1.34 -2.05
CA GLU A 135 3.14 2.39 -2.25
C GLU A 135 3.23 2.89 -3.70
N ILE A 136 2.94 2.03 -4.67
CA ILE A 136 2.90 2.42 -6.09
C ILE A 136 1.55 3.00 -6.52
N GLY A 137 0.61 3.11 -5.58
CA GLY A 137 -0.65 3.85 -5.70
C GLY A 137 -1.90 3.00 -5.95
N TYR A 138 -1.83 1.67 -5.84
CA TYR A 138 -3.00 0.82 -6.06
C TYR A 138 -3.77 0.55 -4.76
N SER A 139 -5.09 0.64 -4.83
CA SER A 139 -5.96 0.07 -3.81
C SER A 139 -6.24 -1.38 -4.15
N THR A 140 -5.99 -2.28 -3.19
CA THR A 140 -6.01 -3.73 -3.40
C THR A 140 -7.03 -4.41 -2.49
N ASN A 141 -7.71 -5.42 -3.02
CA ASN A 141 -8.43 -6.41 -2.22
C ASN A 141 -8.01 -7.81 -2.63
N TYR A 142 -8.19 -8.79 -1.76
CA TYR A 142 -7.93 -10.19 -2.08
C TYR A 142 -8.96 -11.12 -1.44
N SER A 143 -9.14 -12.29 -2.04
CA SER A 143 -9.96 -13.37 -1.48
C SER A 143 -9.39 -14.74 -1.85
N VAL A 144 -9.69 -15.75 -1.04
CA VAL A 144 -9.47 -17.15 -1.42
C VAL A 144 -10.71 -17.65 -2.12
N LEU A 145 -10.55 -18.06 -3.37
CA LEU A 145 -11.62 -18.57 -4.22
C LEU A 145 -11.37 -20.05 -4.52
N ASN A 146 -12.43 -20.84 -4.65
CA ASN A 146 -12.34 -22.26 -4.98
C ASN A 146 -12.91 -22.53 -6.37
N ALA A 147 -12.17 -23.24 -7.23
CA ALA A 147 -12.57 -23.49 -8.61
C ALA A 147 -13.95 -24.17 -8.74
N LYS A 148 -14.34 -25.00 -7.76
CA LYS A 148 -15.67 -25.62 -7.70
C LYS A 148 -16.83 -24.63 -7.64
N ASP A 149 -16.59 -23.40 -7.21
CA ASP A 149 -17.62 -22.36 -7.16
C ASP A 149 -17.76 -21.60 -8.50
N PHE A 150 -17.02 -22.01 -9.53
CA PHE A 150 -16.98 -21.37 -10.86
C PHE A 150 -17.20 -22.37 -12.00
N GLY A 151 -17.96 -23.44 -11.79
CA GLY A 151 -18.42 -24.31 -12.87
C GLY A 151 -17.46 -25.42 -13.28
N VAL A 152 -16.46 -25.78 -12.46
CA VAL A 152 -15.56 -26.92 -12.73
C VAL A 152 -15.45 -27.85 -11.52
N PRO A 153 -15.31 -29.17 -11.66
CA PRO A 153 -15.45 -30.12 -10.56
C PRO A 153 -14.13 -30.32 -9.80
N GLN A 154 -13.51 -29.24 -9.32
CA GLN A 154 -12.19 -29.29 -8.69
C GLN A 154 -12.13 -28.48 -7.40
N ASN A 155 -11.73 -29.12 -6.30
CA ASN A 155 -11.37 -28.43 -5.07
C ASN A 155 -9.96 -27.82 -5.21
N ARG A 156 -9.88 -26.65 -5.83
CA ARG A 156 -8.67 -25.86 -6.09
C ARG A 156 -8.84 -24.47 -5.49
N GLU A 157 -8.33 -24.29 -4.28
CA GLU A 157 -8.34 -23.00 -3.59
C GLU A 157 -7.12 -22.15 -3.98
N ARG A 158 -7.37 -20.90 -4.38
CA ARG A 158 -6.35 -19.93 -4.81
C ARG A 158 -6.65 -18.56 -4.23
N ILE A 159 -5.60 -17.86 -3.82
CA ILE A 159 -5.72 -16.44 -3.48
C ILE A 159 -5.69 -15.66 -4.79
N VAL A 160 -6.68 -14.79 -4.97
CA VAL A 160 -6.68 -13.80 -6.05
C VAL A 160 -6.61 -12.40 -5.45
N ILE A 161 -5.71 -11.58 -5.96
CA ILE A 161 -5.48 -10.19 -5.56
C ILE A 161 -5.84 -9.29 -6.73
N VAL A 162 -6.80 -8.39 -6.53
CA VAL A 162 -7.21 -7.41 -7.55
C VAL A 162 -6.87 -6.02 -7.04
N GLY A 163 -6.15 -5.25 -7.87
CA GLY A 163 -5.80 -3.87 -7.56
C GLY A 163 -6.29 -2.88 -8.60
N ASN A 164 -6.61 -1.67 -8.15
CA ASN A 164 -7.08 -0.60 -9.02
C ASN A 164 -6.41 0.74 -8.70
N LEU A 165 -5.97 1.45 -9.75
CA LEU A 165 -5.22 2.70 -9.63
C LEU A 165 -6.08 3.91 -9.24
N SER A 166 -7.41 3.85 -9.47
CA SER A 166 -8.35 4.94 -9.13
C SER A 166 -8.83 4.93 -7.66
N GLY A 167 -8.23 4.07 -6.85
CA GLY A 167 -8.59 3.89 -5.44
C GLY A 167 -9.96 3.26 -5.23
N LYS A 168 -10.47 2.48 -6.20
CA LYS A 168 -11.64 1.61 -6.02
C LYS A 168 -11.17 0.27 -5.46
N ILE A 169 -11.95 -0.33 -4.57
CA ILE A 169 -11.67 -1.66 -4.00
C ILE A 169 -12.57 -2.65 -4.73
N PHE A 170 -11.99 -3.75 -5.23
CA PHE A 170 -12.76 -4.83 -5.86
C PHE A 170 -13.57 -5.57 -4.80
N ASP A 171 -14.84 -5.82 -5.07
CA ASP A 171 -15.76 -6.51 -4.17
C ASP A 171 -15.98 -7.95 -4.64
N PHE A 172 -15.29 -8.89 -3.99
CA PHE A 172 -15.40 -10.32 -4.26
C PHE A 172 -16.78 -10.89 -3.91
N SER A 173 -17.60 -10.21 -3.09
CA SER A 173 -18.94 -10.69 -2.73
C SER A 173 -19.95 -10.59 -3.88
N LYS A 174 -19.60 -9.85 -4.94
CA LYS A 174 -20.43 -9.67 -6.15
C LYS A 174 -20.11 -10.68 -7.25
N LEU A 175 -19.19 -11.60 -7.03
CA LEU A 175 -18.90 -12.67 -7.98
C LEU A 175 -20.13 -13.57 -8.13
N ASN A 176 -20.49 -13.89 -9.37
CA ASN A 176 -21.51 -14.88 -9.65
C ASN A 176 -20.92 -16.28 -9.51
N LEU A 177 -21.40 -17.04 -8.52
CA LEU A 177 -20.91 -18.39 -8.26
C LEU A 177 -21.78 -19.43 -8.99
N ASN A 178 -21.12 -20.42 -9.58
CA ASN A 178 -21.74 -21.60 -10.18
C ASN A 178 -21.12 -22.84 -9.55
N HIS A 179 -21.73 -23.31 -8.45
CA HIS A 179 -21.15 -24.37 -7.64
C HIS A 179 -21.33 -25.76 -8.25
N VAL A 180 -20.25 -26.53 -8.31
CA VAL A 180 -20.20 -27.92 -8.80
C VAL A 180 -19.79 -28.85 -7.66
N SER A 181 -20.61 -29.88 -7.41
CA SER A 181 -20.43 -30.82 -6.29
C SER A 181 -20.05 -32.25 -6.71
N SER A 182 -20.09 -32.56 -8.01
CA SER A 182 -19.78 -33.86 -8.62
C SER A 182 -18.96 -33.65 -9.89
N MET A 183 -18.10 -34.62 -10.24
CA MET A 183 -17.30 -34.58 -11.47
C MET A 183 -17.89 -35.38 -12.62
N GLU A 184 -19.03 -36.07 -12.43
CA GLU A 184 -19.60 -37.00 -13.40
C GLU A 184 -19.90 -36.38 -14.76
N ASP A 185 -20.49 -35.18 -14.79
CA ASP A 185 -20.83 -34.46 -16.03
C ASP A 185 -19.59 -33.98 -16.82
N PHE A 186 -18.40 -34.13 -16.23
CA PHE A 186 -17.14 -33.69 -16.80
C PHE A 186 -16.27 -34.85 -17.28
N LEU A 187 -16.74 -36.10 -17.13
CA LEU A 187 -16.00 -37.28 -17.53
C LEU A 187 -16.32 -37.68 -18.97
N ASP A 188 -15.34 -38.30 -19.63
CA ASP A 188 -15.51 -38.89 -20.94
C ASP A 188 -16.37 -40.15 -20.81
N THR A 189 -17.40 -40.28 -21.64
CA THR A 189 -18.30 -41.46 -21.65
C THR A 189 -17.73 -42.63 -22.48
N GLN A 190 -16.80 -42.33 -23.40
CA GLN A 190 -16.14 -43.29 -24.27
C GLN A 190 -14.67 -42.93 -24.44
N GLY A 191 -13.80 -43.94 -24.56
CA GLY A 191 -12.37 -43.76 -24.77
C GLY A 191 -11.55 -44.93 -24.24
N GLU A 192 -10.25 -44.93 -24.54
CA GLU A 192 -9.30 -45.86 -23.94
C GLU A 192 -8.92 -45.38 -22.54
N PHE A 193 -9.44 -46.06 -21.52
CA PHE A 193 -9.19 -45.73 -20.12
C PHE A 193 -8.05 -46.57 -19.53
N GLU A 194 -7.14 -45.92 -18.80
CA GLU A 194 -6.15 -46.62 -17.95
C GLU A 194 -6.85 -47.10 -16.67
N ILE A 195 -7.21 -48.39 -16.61
CA ILE A 195 -7.91 -49.02 -15.49
C ILE A 195 -6.92 -49.75 -14.59
N LEU A 196 -7.04 -49.58 -13.26
CA LEU A 196 -6.26 -50.35 -12.30
C LEU A 196 -6.87 -51.74 -12.07
N SER A 197 -6.02 -52.76 -12.02
CA SER A 197 -6.46 -54.09 -11.61
C SER A 197 -6.83 -54.13 -10.12
N LYS A 198 -7.74 -55.03 -9.72
CA LYS A 198 -8.29 -55.08 -8.36
C LYS A 198 -7.23 -55.29 -7.26
N ASP A 199 -6.11 -55.92 -7.57
CA ASP A 199 -4.97 -56.12 -6.67
C ASP A 199 -4.14 -54.84 -6.45
N GLN A 200 -4.28 -53.82 -7.31
CA GLN A 200 -3.51 -52.58 -7.25
C GLN A 200 -4.12 -51.51 -6.33
N TYR A 201 -5.34 -51.69 -5.84
CA TYR A 201 -6.02 -50.74 -4.96
C TYR A 201 -6.86 -51.41 -3.88
N THR A 202 -7.27 -50.63 -2.89
CA THR A 202 -8.20 -51.01 -1.83
C THR A 202 -9.28 -49.94 -1.74
N LEU A 203 -10.55 -50.33 -1.83
CA LEU A 203 -11.67 -49.48 -1.45
C LEU A 203 -11.94 -49.63 0.04
N ILE A 204 -12.31 -48.53 0.69
CA ILE A 204 -12.63 -48.54 2.13
C ILE A 204 -14.09 -48.97 2.33
N GLU A 205 -14.39 -49.53 3.49
CA GLU A 205 -15.75 -49.93 3.86
C GLU A 205 -16.70 -48.72 3.83
N HIS A 206 -17.94 -48.95 3.38
CA HIS A 206 -18.90 -47.90 3.06
C HIS A 206 -19.18 -46.94 4.23
N HIS A 207 -19.23 -47.41 5.48
CA HIS A 207 -19.45 -46.54 6.66
C HIS A 207 -18.30 -45.57 6.96
N TYR A 208 -17.13 -45.77 6.37
CA TYR A 208 -16.01 -44.82 6.45
C TYR A 208 -16.04 -43.77 5.33
N VAL A 209 -16.79 -44.00 4.24
CA VAL A 209 -16.90 -43.06 3.13
C VAL A 209 -17.75 -41.87 3.54
N LYS A 210 -17.18 -40.66 3.44
CA LYS A 210 -17.85 -39.41 3.81
C LYS A 210 -17.53 -38.30 2.82
N ARG A 211 -18.55 -37.53 2.44
CA ARG A 211 -18.38 -36.25 1.74
C ARG A 211 -17.80 -35.22 2.70
N GLN A 212 -16.66 -34.65 2.33
CA GLN A 212 -16.00 -33.59 3.09
C GLN A 212 -16.64 -32.23 2.78
N LYS A 213 -16.38 -31.20 3.59
CA LYS A 213 -16.77 -29.80 3.29
C LYS A 213 -16.18 -29.28 1.96
N SER A 214 -15.08 -29.88 1.52
CA SER A 214 -14.45 -29.63 0.22
C SER A 214 -15.19 -30.29 -0.95
N ASP A 215 -16.25 -31.07 -0.71
CA ASP A 215 -16.93 -31.96 -1.65
C ASP A 215 -16.09 -33.15 -2.15
N LEU A 216 -14.91 -33.35 -1.58
CA LEU A 216 -14.11 -34.54 -1.82
C LEU A 216 -14.77 -35.75 -1.15
N ILE A 217 -14.85 -36.86 -1.89
CA ILE A 217 -15.29 -38.16 -1.37
C ILE A 217 -14.13 -39.14 -1.53
N PHE A 218 -13.38 -39.36 -0.45
CA PHE A 218 -12.28 -40.34 -0.44
C PHE A 218 -12.86 -41.74 -0.26
N VAL A 219 -12.61 -42.64 -1.22
CA VAL A 219 -13.21 -43.99 -1.24
C VAL A 219 -12.20 -45.13 -1.26
N GLY A 220 -10.92 -44.82 -1.45
CA GLY A 220 -9.91 -45.86 -1.53
C GLY A 220 -8.52 -45.32 -1.73
N TYR A 221 -7.58 -46.24 -1.83
CA TYR A 221 -6.18 -45.93 -2.08
C TYR A 221 -5.50 -47.01 -2.90
N ARG A 222 -4.44 -46.63 -3.61
CA ARG A 222 -3.57 -47.56 -4.32
C ARG A 222 -2.69 -48.30 -3.32
N ASN A 223 -2.46 -49.59 -3.55
CA ASN A 223 -1.67 -50.49 -2.71
C ASN A 223 -0.16 -50.19 -2.86
N LYS A 224 0.24 -49.02 -2.33
CA LYS A 224 1.60 -48.48 -2.34
C LYS A 224 1.99 -48.02 -0.93
N ASN A 225 3.28 -47.81 -0.70
CA ASN A 225 3.82 -47.43 0.62
C ASN A 225 3.08 -46.22 1.23
N THR A 226 2.60 -46.39 2.46
CA THR A 226 1.93 -45.36 3.28
C THR A 226 2.95 -44.44 3.95
N ARG A 227 2.49 -43.39 4.64
CA ARG A 227 3.37 -42.54 5.46
C ARG A 227 3.69 -43.26 6.78
N ASN A 228 4.95 -43.59 7.07
CA ASN A 228 5.31 -44.39 8.26
C ASN A 228 5.31 -43.60 9.59
N LYS A 229 5.38 -42.26 9.57
CA LYS A 229 5.42 -41.41 10.79
C LYS A 229 4.00 -41.03 11.26
N GLY A 230 3.65 -41.39 12.49
CA GLY A 230 2.45 -40.89 13.19
C GLY A 230 1.12 -41.57 12.85
N VAL A 231 1.15 -42.75 12.23
CA VAL A 231 -0.05 -43.52 11.87
C VAL A 231 -0.47 -44.41 13.02
N LYS A 232 -1.67 -44.19 13.57
CA LYS A 232 -2.28 -45.07 14.59
C LYS A 232 -2.72 -46.39 13.93
N VAL A 233 -2.67 -47.48 14.69
CA VAL A 233 -3.27 -48.78 14.30
C VAL A 233 -4.73 -48.57 13.90
N ASN A 234 -5.21 -49.23 12.84
CA ASN A 234 -6.57 -49.12 12.26
C ASN A 234 -6.96 -47.78 11.59
N SER A 235 -5.99 -46.93 11.19
CA SER A 235 -6.29 -45.64 10.54
C SER A 235 -6.19 -45.61 9.00
N LYS A 236 -6.02 -46.77 8.33
CA LYS A 236 -5.84 -46.86 6.87
C LYS A 236 -7.02 -46.30 6.05
N HIS A 237 -8.22 -46.23 6.63
CA HIS A 237 -9.39 -45.61 6.01
C HIS A 237 -9.31 -44.08 5.91
N LEU A 238 -8.32 -43.43 6.56
CA LEU A 238 -8.15 -41.98 6.54
C LEU A 238 -7.23 -41.55 5.39
N SER A 239 -7.70 -40.61 4.55
CA SER A 239 -6.95 -40.07 3.41
C SER A 239 -5.55 -39.53 3.76
N ARG A 240 -5.38 -38.95 4.95
CA ARG A 240 -4.10 -38.38 5.45
C ARG A 240 -2.97 -39.39 5.60
N VAL A 241 -3.29 -40.68 5.73
CA VAL A 241 -2.31 -41.78 5.83
C VAL A 241 -1.64 -42.06 4.48
N HIS A 242 -2.31 -41.71 3.39
CA HIS A 242 -1.89 -41.97 2.02
C HIS A 242 -1.25 -40.73 1.41
N LYS A 243 -0.20 -40.94 0.60
CA LYS A 243 0.35 -39.91 -0.27
C LYS A 243 -0.73 -39.49 -1.29
N GLN A 244 -0.76 -38.22 -1.66
CA GLN A 244 -1.79 -37.65 -2.54
C GLN A 244 -1.96 -38.41 -3.87
N PRO A 245 -0.89 -38.85 -4.58
CA PRO A 245 -1.00 -39.62 -5.83
C PRO A 245 -1.56 -41.05 -5.66
N ASN A 246 -1.77 -41.50 -4.43
CA ASN A 246 -2.29 -42.83 -4.12
C ASN A 246 -3.73 -42.79 -3.64
N ARG A 247 -4.35 -41.61 -3.53
CA ARG A 247 -5.73 -41.47 -3.05
C ARG A 247 -6.69 -41.65 -4.21
N ILE A 248 -7.77 -42.37 -3.97
CA ILE A 248 -8.85 -42.60 -4.94
C ILE A 248 -10.09 -41.86 -4.44
N TYR A 249 -10.68 -41.07 -5.33
CA TYR A 249 -11.86 -40.26 -5.06
C TYR A 249 -13.05 -40.74 -5.89
N SER A 250 -14.25 -40.71 -5.33
CA SER A 250 -15.48 -41.05 -6.06
C SER A 250 -15.89 -39.91 -6.99
N THR A 251 -16.42 -40.28 -8.16
CA THR A 251 -16.96 -39.35 -9.16
C THR A 251 -18.13 -38.52 -8.67
N GLN A 252 -18.88 -39.04 -7.68
CA GLN A 252 -19.97 -38.34 -7.02
C GLN A 252 -19.52 -37.08 -6.25
N GLY A 253 -18.22 -36.95 -5.99
CA GLY A 253 -17.62 -35.75 -5.41
C GLY A 253 -16.83 -34.94 -6.43
N VAL A 254 -16.18 -33.87 -5.98
CA VAL A 254 -15.21 -33.13 -6.80
C VAL A 254 -13.82 -33.78 -6.74
N HIS A 255 -12.96 -33.43 -7.69
CA HIS A 255 -11.57 -33.89 -7.73
C HIS A 255 -10.67 -32.99 -6.87
N PRO A 256 -9.60 -33.51 -6.22
CA PRO A 256 -8.59 -32.67 -5.58
C PRO A 256 -7.88 -31.74 -6.59
N THR A 257 -7.06 -30.83 -6.08
CA THR A 257 -6.25 -29.96 -6.94
C THR A 257 -5.33 -30.77 -7.86
N ILE A 258 -5.41 -30.51 -9.17
CA ILE A 258 -4.43 -30.98 -10.17
C ILE A 258 -3.13 -30.20 -9.95
N ALA A 259 -2.02 -30.92 -9.76
CA ALA A 259 -0.73 -30.39 -9.34
C ALA A 259 0.36 -30.69 -10.37
N SER A 260 1.16 -29.67 -10.71
CA SER A 260 2.23 -29.76 -11.72
C SER A 260 3.34 -30.76 -11.36
N GLN A 261 3.59 -30.97 -10.07
CA GLN A 261 4.61 -31.91 -9.59
C GLN A 261 4.25 -33.38 -9.87
N GLU A 262 3.00 -33.67 -10.25
CA GLU A 262 2.56 -35.03 -10.56
C GLU A 262 2.72 -35.33 -12.05
N LEU A 263 3.97 -35.49 -12.49
CA LEU A 263 4.37 -35.69 -13.90
C LEU A 263 3.76 -36.92 -14.59
N SER A 264 3.07 -37.81 -13.89
CA SER A 264 2.37 -38.97 -14.49
C SER A 264 0.85 -38.89 -14.35
N GLY A 265 0.32 -37.79 -13.80
CA GLY A 265 -1.11 -37.52 -13.66
C GLY A 265 -1.85 -38.65 -12.94
N ARG A 266 -1.33 -39.12 -11.78
CA ARG A 266 -1.85 -40.29 -11.03
C ARG A 266 -3.18 -39.98 -10.32
N TYR A 267 -4.09 -39.33 -11.03
CA TYR A 267 -5.43 -38.93 -10.64
C TYR A 267 -6.39 -40.07 -10.90
N PHE A 268 -6.39 -41.04 -10.00
CA PHE A 268 -7.29 -42.19 -10.07
C PHE A 268 -8.61 -41.88 -9.38
N ILE A 269 -9.70 -42.15 -10.09
CA ILE A 269 -11.08 -41.96 -9.65
C ILE A 269 -11.81 -43.31 -9.62
N TYR A 270 -12.83 -43.41 -8.79
CA TYR A 270 -13.76 -44.54 -8.77
C TYR A 270 -15.08 -44.11 -9.41
N ASP A 271 -15.41 -44.69 -10.56
CA ASP A 271 -16.58 -44.34 -11.38
C ASP A 271 -17.88 -45.05 -10.99
N GLY A 272 -17.87 -45.78 -9.88
CA GLY A 272 -18.99 -46.61 -9.42
C GLY A 272 -18.82 -48.09 -9.75
N SER A 273 -17.96 -48.44 -10.70
CA SER A 273 -17.67 -49.82 -11.11
C SER A 273 -16.20 -50.19 -10.97
N GLN A 274 -15.31 -49.30 -11.38
CA GLN A 274 -13.88 -49.55 -11.46
C GLN A 274 -13.06 -48.31 -11.07
N VAL A 275 -11.77 -48.53 -10.83
CA VAL A 275 -10.82 -47.45 -10.59
C VAL A 275 -10.04 -47.18 -11.86
N ARG A 276 -10.25 -46.01 -12.45
CA ARG A 276 -9.57 -45.56 -13.66
C ARG A 276 -8.88 -44.23 -13.46
N LYS A 277 -7.92 -43.93 -14.33
CA LYS A 277 -7.26 -42.64 -14.39
C LYS A 277 -8.11 -41.63 -15.15
N LEU A 278 -8.00 -40.36 -14.78
CA LEU A 278 -8.51 -39.27 -15.61
C LEU A 278 -7.76 -39.19 -16.94
N THR A 279 -8.50 -39.01 -18.03
CA THR A 279 -7.92 -38.70 -19.35
C THR A 279 -7.32 -37.29 -19.33
N ILE A 280 -6.39 -37.01 -20.25
CA ILE A 280 -5.83 -35.65 -20.35
C ILE A 280 -6.89 -34.61 -20.73
N ASN A 281 -7.92 -35.00 -21.49
CA ASN A 281 -9.02 -34.12 -21.85
C ASN A 281 -9.89 -33.79 -20.64
N GLU A 282 -10.24 -34.78 -19.82
CA GLU A 282 -10.94 -34.56 -18.55
C GLU A 282 -10.16 -33.59 -17.65
N VAL A 283 -8.83 -33.74 -17.54
CA VAL A 283 -7.97 -32.85 -16.75
C VAL A 283 -8.01 -31.39 -17.26
N TYR A 284 -8.01 -31.17 -18.57
CA TYR A 284 -8.15 -29.82 -19.15
C TYR A 284 -9.55 -29.25 -18.91
N LYS A 285 -10.60 -30.09 -19.04
CA LYS A 285 -11.99 -29.74 -18.76
C LYS A 285 -12.18 -29.34 -17.29
N PHE A 286 -11.49 -30.00 -16.36
CA PHE A 286 -11.51 -29.68 -14.92
C PHE A 286 -10.83 -28.35 -14.57
N MET A 287 -10.09 -27.74 -15.51
CA MET A 287 -9.51 -26.40 -15.42
C MET A 287 -10.28 -25.38 -16.27
N GLY A 288 -11.33 -25.81 -16.97
CA GLY A 288 -12.20 -24.99 -17.82
C GLY A 288 -11.60 -24.60 -19.17
N PHE A 289 -10.63 -25.36 -19.66
CA PHE A 289 -10.07 -25.19 -21.00
C PHE A 289 -11.06 -25.73 -22.06
N PRO A 290 -11.14 -25.10 -23.25
CA PRO A 290 -12.02 -25.57 -24.31
C PRO A 290 -11.54 -26.90 -24.91
N GLU A 291 -12.47 -27.69 -25.44
CA GLU A 291 -12.16 -29.03 -25.98
C GLU A 291 -11.15 -28.98 -27.13
N GLN A 292 -11.30 -27.99 -28.02
CA GLN A 292 -10.42 -27.75 -29.16
C GLN A 292 -9.04 -27.17 -28.79
N PHE A 293 -8.73 -26.98 -27.51
CA PHE A 293 -7.41 -26.51 -27.08
C PHE A 293 -6.33 -27.51 -27.50
N LYS A 294 -5.38 -27.07 -28.32
CA LYS A 294 -4.32 -27.92 -28.87
C LYS A 294 -3.34 -28.30 -27.77
N LYS A 295 -3.06 -29.60 -27.67
CA LYS A 295 -2.17 -30.19 -26.65
C LYS A 295 -0.96 -30.77 -27.38
N VAL A 296 0.23 -30.23 -27.14
CA VAL A 296 1.46 -30.60 -27.85
C VAL A 296 2.47 -31.16 -26.87
N GLY A 297 3.19 -32.22 -27.26
CA GLY A 297 4.23 -32.85 -26.44
C GLY A 297 3.76 -34.05 -25.62
N THR A 298 4.60 -34.51 -24.69
CA THR A 298 4.33 -35.73 -23.92
C THR A 298 3.28 -35.49 -22.83
N ASN A 299 2.50 -36.53 -22.48
CA ASN A 299 1.52 -36.48 -21.39
C ASN A 299 2.11 -35.92 -20.08
N ALA A 300 3.36 -36.28 -19.78
CA ALA A 300 4.02 -35.80 -18.57
C ALA A 300 4.16 -34.27 -18.53
N LYS A 301 4.60 -33.68 -19.63
CA LYS A 301 4.70 -32.22 -19.75
C LYS A 301 3.31 -31.58 -19.79
N LEU A 302 2.33 -32.19 -20.45
CA LEU A 302 0.96 -31.68 -20.48
C LEU A 302 0.34 -31.59 -19.08
N TYR A 303 0.51 -32.61 -18.23
CA TYR A 303 0.07 -32.59 -16.83
C TYR A 303 0.78 -31.51 -16.02
N GLU A 304 2.08 -31.33 -16.23
CA GLU A 304 2.84 -30.27 -15.57
C GLU A 304 2.30 -28.89 -15.94
N ARG A 305 2.12 -28.62 -17.24
CA ARG A 305 1.62 -27.33 -17.76
C ARG A 305 0.22 -27.00 -17.24
N ILE A 306 -0.72 -27.94 -17.36
CA ILE A 306 -2.11 -27.72 -16.93
C ILE A 306 -2.20 -27.59 -15.40
N GLY A 307 -1.38 -28.31 -14.63
CA GLY A 307 -1.33 -28.18 -13.17
C GLY A 307 -0.87 -26.81 -12.68
N ASN A 308 0.04 -26.17 -13.42
CA ASN A 308 0.51 -24.80 -13.17
C ASN A 308 -0.46 -23.71 -13.68
N SER A 309 -1.47 -24.07 -14.47
CA SER A 309 -2.43 -23.12 -15.03
C SER A 309 -3.44 -22.61 -13.99
N VAL A 310 -4.29 -21.67 -14.42
CA VAL A 310 -5.40 -21.10 -13.63
C VAL A 310 -6.74 -21.73 -14.01
N CYS A 311 -7.73 -21.62 -13.13
CA CYS A 311 -9.11 -21.97 -13.45
C CYS A 311 -9.71 -20.89 -14.36
N VAL A 312 -9.93 -21.21 -15.64
CA VAL A 312 -10.35 -20.24 -16.67
C VAL A 312 -11.68 -19.56 -16.29
N PRO A 313 -12.76 -20.28 -15.91
CA PRO A 313 -14.04 -19.66 -15.54
C PRO A 313 -13.95 -18.74 -14.31
N MET A 314 -13.08 -19.06 -13.34
CA MET A 314 -12.87 -18.22 -12.17
C MET A 314 -12.27 -16.86 -12.56
N ILE A 315 -11.22 -16.88 -13.40
CA ILE A 315 -10.60 -15.65 -13.88
C ILE A 315 -11.55 -14.87 -14.81
N GLU A 316 -12.35 -15.57 -15.60
CA GLU A 316 -13.35 -14.96 -16.50
C GLU A 316 -14.39 -14.17 -15.70
N GLU A 317 -14.94 -14.73 -14.62
CA GLU A 317 -15.89 -14.03 -13.75
C GLU A 317 -15.25 -12.82 -13.04
N ILE A 318 -13.99 -12.94 -12.60
CA ILE A 318 -13.25 -11.82 -12.02
C ILE A 318 -13.06 -10.70 -13.05
N ALA A 319 -12.71 -11.04 -14.29
CA ALA A 319 -12.57 -10.07 -15.37
C ALA A 319 -13.90 -9.37 -15.69
N LYS A 320 -15.00 -10.11 -15.79
CA LYS A 320 -16.36 -9.56 -15.98
C LYS A 320 -16.72 -8.58 -14.86
N GLN A 321 -16.50 -8.96 -13.60
CA GLN A 321 -16.76 -8.09 -12.47
C GLN A 321 -15.84 -6.87 -12.42
N ILE A 322 -14.58 -6.98 -12.86
CA ILE A 322 -13.68 -5.82 -12.99
C ILE A 322 -14.30 -4.80 -13.94
N LEU A 323 -14.80 -5.24 -15.10
CA LEU A 323 -15.47 -4.36 -16.04
C LEU A 323 -16.72 -3.74 -15.42
N VAL A 324 -17.55 -4.51 -14.73
CA VAL A 324 -18.77 -3.99 -14.09
C VAL A 324 -18.45 -2.99 -12.97
N GLN A 325 -17.57 -3.35 -12.04
CA GLN A 325 -17.28 -2.57 -10.83
C GLN A 325 -16.40 -1.35 -11.12
N PHE A 326 -15.46 -1.47 -12.07
CA PHE A 326 -14.51 -0.40 -12.36
C PHE A 326 -14.89 0.45 -13.58
N ASN A 327 -15.63 -0.06 -14.59
CA ASN A 327 -16.14 0.76 -15.70
C ASN A 327 -17.45 1.49 -15.40
N GLN A 328 -18.02 1.39 -14.19
CA GLN A 328 -18.99 2.38 -13.70
C GLN A 328 -18.29 3.75 -13.66
N LYS A 329 -18.57 4.54 -14.72
CA LYS A 329 -17.98 5.83 -15.13
C LYS A 329 -17.00 6.45 -14.13
N THR A 330 -15.73 6.34 -14.46
CA THR A 330 -14.54 7.00 -13.89
C THR A 330 -14.51 8.52 -14.10
N GLN A 331 -15.67 9.18 -14.17
CA GLN A 331 -15.80 10.63 -14.29
C GLN A 331 -15.84 11.29 -12.90
N LYS A 332 -16.38 10.60 -11.89
CA LYS A 332 -16.61 11.18 -10.55
C LYS A 332 -15.35 11.43 -9.72
N SER A 333 -14.31 10.58 -9.77
CA SER A 333 -13.13 10.73 -8.90
C SER A 333 -12.18 11.84 -9.35
N VAL A 334 -11.99 12.01 -10.65
CA VAL A 334 -11.23 13.15 -11.22
C VAL A 334 -12.00 14.45 -10.98
N GLN A 335 -13.32 14.43 -11.17
CA GLN A 335 -14.20 15.58 -10.93
C GLN A 335 -14.19 16.06 -9.48
N VAL A 336 -14.14 15.18 -8.47
CA VAL A 336 -14.13 15.60 -7.05
C VAL A 336 -12.84 16.32 -6.68
N ASN A 337 -11.67 15.76 -7.04
CA ASN A 337 -10.38 16.40 -6.71
C ASN A 337 -10.18 17.71 -7.48
N GLU A 338 -10.58 17.76 -8.75
CA GLU A 338 -10.56 18.99 -9.55
C GLU A 338 -11.52 20.05 -8.96
N TYR A 339 -12.72 19.64 -8.55
CA TYR A 339 -13.67 20.51 -7.88
C TYR A 339 -13.09 21.10 -6.58
N LEU A 340 -12.44 20.28 -5.74
CA LEU A 340 -11.81 20.73 -4.50
C LEU A 340 -10.64 21.70 -4.75
N GLU A 341 -9.78 21.43 -5.73
CA GLU A 341 -8.70 22.33 -6.12
C GLU A 341 -9.24 23.67 -6.67
N ASN A 342 -10.26 23.63 -7.52
CA ASN A 342 -10.90 24.83 -8.05
C ASN A 342 -11.58 25.65 -6.94
N LEU A 343 -12.30 24.99 -6.03
CA LEU A 343 -12.89 25.62 -4.85
C LEU A 343 -11.82 26.32 -3.99
N TYR A 344 -10.69 25.65 -3.75
CA TYR A 344 -9.58 26.23 -2.99
C TYR A 344 -8.95 27.44 -3.68
N LYS A 345 -8.66 27.36 -4.98
CA LYS A 345 -8.13 28.50 -5.75
C LYS A 345 -9.06 29.70 -5.71
N LYS A 346 -10.35 29.49 -6.01
CA LYS A 346 -11.34 30.58 -5.95
C LYS A 346 -11.47 31.16 -4.54
N SER A 347 -11.39 30.33 -3.50
CA SER A 347 -11.43 30.83 -2.13
C SER A 347 -10.27 31.77 -1.80
N LEU A 348 -9.10 31.61 -2.44
CA LEU A 348 -7.97 32.52 -2.27
C LEU A 348 -8.17 33.86 -3.00
N GLU A 349 -8.89 33.85 -4.13
CA GLU A 349 -9.16 35.02 -4.96
C GLU A 349 -10.23 35.96 -4.38
N ILE A 350 -11.10 35.44 -3.52
CA ILE A 350 -12.14 36.24 -2.85
C ILE A 350 -11.46 37.31 -1.99
N LYS A 351 -11.67 38.59 -2.33
CA LYS A 351 -11.21 39.73 -1.50
C LYS A 351 -12.11 39.93 -0.30
N ASN A 352 -13.42 39.83 -0.52
CA ASN A 352 -14.44 40.07 0.49
C ASN A 352 -15.53 38.99 0.44
N VAL A 353 -15.82 38.34 1.57
CA VAL A 353 -16.87 37.32 1.69
C VAL A 353 -18.28 37.89 1.50
N GLU A 354 -18.49 39.19 1.69
CA GLU A 354 -19.77 39.84 1.39
C GLU A 354 -20.16 39.74 -0.10
N SER A 355 -19.18 39.51 -0.99
CA SER A 355 -19.44 39.24 -2.42
C SER A 355 -20.11 37.89 -2.70
N LEU A 356 -20.22 37.01 -1.70
CA LEU A 356 -20.84 35.69 -1.84
C LEU A 356 -22.36 35.72 -1.64
N SER A 357 -22.98 36.88 -1.43
CA SER A 357 -24.45 37.01 -1.26
C SER A 357 -25.03 36.04 -0.21
N LEU A 358 -24.29 35.82 0.89
CA LEU A 358 -24.77 35.09 2.06
C LEU A 358 -25.35 36.12 3.05
N ASN A 359 -26.51 35.83 3.62
CA ASN A 359 -27.15 36.74 4.58
C ASN A 359 -26.41 36.74 5.93
N ASN A 360 -26.79 37.68 6.81
CA ASN A 360 -26.13 37.87 8.11
C ASN A 360 -26.17 36.61 8.99
N GLU A 361 -27.29 35.88 9.01
CA GLU A 361 -27.44 34.66 9.80
C GLU A 361 -26.53 33.53 9.26
N GLN A 362 -26.50 33.36 7.93
CA GLN A 362 -25.63 32.39 7.27
C GLN A 362 -24.16 32.66 7.56
N MET A 363 -23.74 33.93 7.51
CA MET A 363 -22.39 34.37 7.85
C MET A 363 -22.05 34.18 9.32
N GLN A 364 -22.99 34.42 10.22
CA GLN A 364 -22.81 34.18 11.66
C GLN A 364 -22.59 32.69 11.97
N ASN A 365 -23.34 31.81 11.30
CA ASN A 365 -23.17 30.37 11.43
C ASN A 365 -21.80 29.89 10.93
N ILE A 366 -21.33 30.41 9.79
CA ILE A 366 -19.97 30.14 9.29
C ILE A 366 -18.92 30.60 10.30
N GLN A 367 -19.05 31.81 10.84
CA GLN A 367 -18.09 32.37 11.77
C GLN A 367 -17.98 31.52 13.05
N THR A 368 -19.11 31.04 13.58
CA THR A 368 -19.15 30.15 14.75
C THR A 368 -18.39 28.84 14.49
N ILE A 369 -18.56 28.23 13.32
CA ILE A 369 -17.82 27.02 12.93
C ILE A 369 -16.31 27.29 12.85
N ILE A 370 -15.90 28.36 12.17
CA ILE A 370 -14.48 28.68 11.94
C ILE A 370 -13.74 29.00 13.24
N GLN A 371 -14.35 29.76 14.15
CA GLN A 371 -13.75 30.09 15.44
C GLN A 371 -13.43 28.84 16.29
N LYS A 372 -14.12 27.73 16.03
CA LYS A 372 -14.05 26.49 16.80
C LYS A 372 -13.56 25.30 15.96
N GLU A 373 -13.10 25.51 14.73
CA GLU A 373 -12.74 24.41 13.81
C GLU A 373 -11.61 23.53 14.34
N GLU A 374 -10.68 24.09 15.13
CA GLU A 374 -9.55 23.36 15.69
C GLU A 374 -9.95 22.47 16.88
N THR A 375 -10.96 22.88 17.65
CA THR A 375 -11.50 22.07 18.77
C THR A 375 -12.59 21.12 18.30
N PHE A 376 -13.32 21.46 17.23
CA PHE A 376 -14.39 20.66 16.63
C PHE A 376 -14.06 20.23 15.19
N LYS A 377 -12.85 19.69 14.99
CA LYS A 377 -12.34 19.24 13.67
C LYS A 377 -13.28 18.30 12.94
N ALA A 378 -13.93 17.41 13.70
CA ALA A 378 -14.88 16.45 13.15
C ALA A 378 -16.12 17.15 12.57
N VAL A 379 -16.68 18.15 13.27
CA VAL A 379 -17.83 18.94 12.79
C VAL A 379 -17.45 19.69 11.52
N PHE A 380 -16.29 20.35 11.51
CA PHE A 380 -15.80 21.05 10.33
C PHE A 380 -15.62 20.10 9.14
N THR A 381 -14.95 18.96 9.34
CA THR A 381 -14.68 17.98 8.28
C THR A 381 -15.97 17.34 7.73
N VAL A 382 -16.91 16.98 8.61
CA VAL A 382 -18.24 16.46 8.22
C VAL A 382 -19.02 17.51 7.44
N LEU A 383 -19.01 18.76 7.89
CA LEU A 383 -19.71 19.84 7.20
C LEU A 383 -19.16 20.06 5.79
N ILE A 384 -17.83 20.18 5.62
CA ILE A 384 -17.21 20.31 4.30
C ILE A 384 -17.57 19.11 3.42
N SER A 385 -17.50 17.90 3.97
CA SER A 385 -17.81 16.68 3.22
C SER A 385 -19.25 16.67 2.71
N SER A 386 -20.23 16.99 3.56
CA SER A 386 -21.64 17.05 3.22
C SER A 386 -21.93 18.12 2.16
N LEU A 387 -21.33 19.32 2.30
CA LEU A 387 -21.54 20.41 1.35
C LEU A 387 -20.88 20.13 -0.02
N VAL A 388 -19.69 19.53 -0.04
CA VAL A 388 -19.05 19.10 -1.30
C VAL A 388 -19.90 18.03 -1.98
N TYR A 389 -20.43 17.07 -1.21
CA TYR A 389 -21.32 16.05 -1.75
C TYR A 389 -22.58 16.66 -2.36
N LYS A 390 -23.25 17.59 -1.66
CA LYS A 390 -24.44 18.29 -2.19
C LYS A 390 -24.14 19.05 -3.48
N SER A 391 -23.00 19.73 -3.53
CA SER A 391 -22.61 20.53 -4.70
C SER A 391 -22.37 19.65 -5.94
N LEU A 392 -21.82 18.45 -5.76
CA LEU A 392 -21.60 17.49 -6.83
C LEU A 392 -22.86 16.66 -7.17
N TYR A 393 -23.77 16.50 -6.21
CA TYR A 393 -25.00 15.72 -6.32
C TYR A 393 -26.21 16.53 -5.82
N PRO A 394 -26.72 17.50 -6.60
CA PRO A 394 -27.74 18.44 -6.14
C PRO A 394 -29.05 17.78 -5.66
N HIS A 395 -29.40 16.62 -6.24
CA HIS A 395 -30.59 15.85 -5.89
C HIS A 395 -30.46 15.03 -4.60
N GLN A 396 -29.24 14.82 -4.09
CA GLN A 396 -29.04 14.08 -2.84
C GLN A 396 -29.50 14.94 -1.65
N ASP A 397 -30.30 14.35 -0.76
CA ASP A 397 -30.50 14.89 0.58
C ASP A 397 -29.31 14.51 1.47
N ILE A 398 -28.52 15.52 1.85
CA ILE A 398 -27.27 15.32 2.60
C ILE A 398 -27.47 15.10 4.10
N ARG A 399 -28.71 15.22 4.61
CA ARG A 399 -29.03 14.86 6.00
C ARG A 399 -28.89 13.37 6.23
N TYR A 400 -29.21 12.56 5.22
CA TYR A 400 -29.11 11.10 5.22
C TYR A 400 -27.70 10.64 4.84
N HIS A 401 -26.77 10.72 5.79
CA HIS A 401 -25.33 10.64 5.56
C HIS A 401 -24.73 9.22 5.66
N GLN A 402 -25.55 8.18 5.82
CA GLN A 402 -25.13 6.78 5.85
C GLN A 402 -25.86 5.94 4.81
N SER A 403 -25.17 4.99 4.19
CA SER A 403 -25.72 4.14 3.12
C SER A 403 -26.82 3.18 3.59
N ASN A 404 -26.93 2.92 4.89
CA ASN A 404 -28.01 2.13 5.49
C ASN A 404 -29.28 2.96 5.78
N MET A 405 -29.23 4.30 5.65
CA MET A 405 -30.43 5.13 5.71
C MET A 405 -31.19 5.04 4.39
N LYS A 406 -32.53 5.12 4.45
CA LYS A 406 -33.35 5.19 3.23
C LYS A 406 -32.95 6.43 2.42
N ASN A 407 -32.52 6.22 1.17
CA ASN A 407 -31.95 7.25 0.28
C ASN A 407 -30.66 7.91 0.80
N GLY A 408 -29.93 7.28 1.72
CA GLY A 408 -28.69 7.82 2.26
C GLY A 408 -27.46 7.57 1.39
N TYR A 409 -26.43 8.40 1.57
CA TYR A 409 -25.14 8.27 0.88
C TYR A 409 -24.03 7.82 1.83
N SER A 410 -22.91 7.30 1.32
CA SER A 410 -21.77 6.93 2.18
C SER A 410 -20.87 8.12 2.49
N GLY A 411 -21.27 8.95 3.46
CA GLY A 411 -20.52 10.15 3.87
C GLY A 411 -19.10 9.84 4.35
N ARG A 412 -18.95 8.84 5.22
CA ARG A 412 -17.63 8.43 5.74
C ARG A 412 -16.68 7.95 4.65
N SER A 413 -17.16 7.13 3.71
CA SER A 413 -16.31 6.65 2.61
C SER A 413 -15.91 7.80 1.68
N PHE A 414 -16.83 8.73 1.42
CA PHE A 414 -16.54 9.92 0.61
C PHE A 414 -15.50 10.84 1.27
N ASP A 415 -15.64 11.11 2.56
CA ASP A 415 -14.70 11.92 3.34
C ASP A 415 -13.30 11.30 3.39
N THR A 416 -13.23 10.02 3.78
CA THR A 416 -11.95 9.29 3.89
C THR A 416 -11.21 9.25 2.55
N LYS A 417 -11.95 9.18 1.44
CA LYS A 417 -11.37 9.10 0.09
C LYS A 417 -10.90 10.45 -0.45
N TYR A 418 -11.65 11.53 -0.22
CA TYR A 418 -11.41 12.80 -0.91
C TYR A 418 -11.17 13.98 0.04
N ILE A 419 -12.02 14.15 1.04
CA ILE A 419 -12.10 15.40 1.81
C ILE A 419 -11.02 15.48 2.87
N THR A 420 -10.93 14.50 3.77
CA THR A 420 -9.87 14.49 4.79
C THR A 420 -8.46 14.54 4.19
N PRO A 421 -8.11 13.73 3.16
CA PRO A 421 -6.80 13.85 2.49
C PRO A 421 -6.53 15.23 1.90
N PHE A 422 -7.53 15.85 1.26
CA PHE A 422 -7.41 17.19 0.68
C PHE A 422 -7.16 18.25 1.76
N LEU A 423 -7.98 18.27 2.81
CA LEU A 423 -7.86 19.23 3.92
C LEU A 423 -6.50 19.11 4.62
N LYS A 424 -5.99 17.88 4.80
CA LYS A 424 -4.64 17.63 5.33
C LYS A 424 -3.55 18.20 4.40
N THR A 425 -3.67 17.93 3.10
CA THR A 425 -2.69 18.39 2.10
C THR A 425 -2.61 19.92 2.04
N LYS A 426 -3.76 20.61 2.08
CA LYS A 426 -3.83 22.08 2.13
C LYS A 426 -3.65 22.67 3.53
N ARG A 427 -3.47 21.80 4.54
CA ARG A 427 -3.21 22.13 5.95
C ARG A 427 -4.30 23.02 6.57
N PHE A 428 -5.56 22.64 6.41
CA PHE A 428 -6.65 23.25 7.14
C PHE A 428 -6.54 22.89 8.63
N THR A 429 -6.77 23.86 9.51
CA THR A 429 -6.76 23.74 10.99
C THR A 429 -7.83 22.76 11.49
N GLY A 430 -8.97 22.70 10.79
CA GLY A 430 -10.06 21.76 11.05
C GLY A 430 -9.87 20.35 10.48
N ALA A 431 -8.72 20.01 9.87
CA ALA A 431 -8.50 18.72 9.22
C ALA A 431 -8.40 17.56 10.24
N MET A 432 -9.18 16.49 10.02
CA MET A 432 -9.11 15.24 10.80
C MET A 432 -7.87 14.40 10.44
N LYS A 433 -7.46 13.50 11.36
CA LYS A 433 -6.37 12.54 11.08
C LYS A 433 -6.78 11.51 10.01
N GLU A 434 -8.01 11.02 10.13
CA GLU A 434 -8.58 9.92 9.33
C GLU A 434 -9.94 10.28 8.71
N SER A 435 -10.97 10.57 9.52
CA SER A 435 -12.29 11.02 9.05
C SER A 435 -13.08 11.72 10.16
N GLY A 436 -13.96 12.65 9.79
CA GLY A 436 -14.90 13.29 10.73
C GLY A 436 -15.94 12.32 11.33
N TRP A 437 -16.32 11.30 10.58
CA TRP A 437 -17.30 10.27 10.98
C TRP A 437 -16.74 9.18 11.90
N LEU A 438 -15.49 9.29 12.37
CA LEU A 438 -14.98 8.45 13.47
C LEU A 438 -15.39 8.98 14.86
N THR A 439 -16.08 10.12 14.89
CA THR A 439 -16.57 10.72 16.12
C THR A 439 -17.94 10.14 16.46
N ARG A 440 -18.08 9.49 17.62
CA ARG A 440 -19.33 8.85 18.10
C ARG A 440 -20.58 9.74 18.00
N THR A 441 -20.41 11.04 18.18
CA THR A 441 -21.50 12.02 18.08
C THR A 441 -22.00 12.21 16.65
N LEU A 442 -21.16 12.06 15.64
CA LEU A 442 -21.47 12.33 14.23
C LEU A 442 -21.75 11.05 13.44
N GLU A 443 -21.33 9.88 13.92
CA GLU A 443 -21.57 8.58 13.27
C GLU A 443 -22.97 7.98 13.56
N GLN A 444 -23.81 8.67 14.33
CA GLN A 444 -25.10 8.11 14.75
C GLN A 444 -26.04 7.98 13.55
N ASN A 445 -26.82 6.89 13.53
CA ASN A 445 -27.76 6.58 12.45
C ASN A 445 -29.06 7.42 12.54
N PHE A 446 -28.92 8.75 12.60
CA PHE A 446 -30.01 9.72 12.57
C PHE A 446 -29.73 10.79 11.52
N PRO A 447 -30.74 11.33 10.82
CA PRO A 447 -30.53 12.40 9.85
C PRO A 447 -30.02 13.68 10.54
N TYR A 448 -29.15 14.44 9.87
CA TYR A 448 -28.70 15.75 10.35
C TYR A 448 -29.76 16.86 10.16
N ASP A 449 -30.96 16.63 10.66
CA ASP A 449 -31.99 17.66 10.78
C ASP A 449 -31.83 18.48 12.07
N LEU A 450 -32.69 19.49 12.28
CA LEU A 450 -32.62 20.37 13.45
C LEU A 450 -32.85 19.63 14.79
N ASN A 451 -33.41 18.41 14.76
CA ASN A 451 -33.69 17.57 15.92
C ASN A 451 -32.61 16.50 16.16
N TYR A 452 -31.50 16.52 15.41
CA TYR A 452 -30.45 15.52 15.50
C TYR A 452 -30.00 15.26 16.96
N PRO A 453 -30.07 14.01 17.47
CA PRO A 453 -29.86 13.71 18.90
C PRO A 453 -28.39 13.74 19.31
N GLY A 454 -27.44 13.68 18.36
CA GLY A 454 -26.01 13.61 18.66
C GLY A 454 -25.53 14.78 19.53
N LYS A 455 -24.74 14.46 20.56
CA LYS A 455 -24.21 15.41 21.54
C LYS A 455 -22.93 16.09 21.04
N ILE A 456 -23.08 17.17 20.28
CA ILE A 456 -21.97 18.11 19.97
C ILE A 456 -21.82 19.02 21.19
N ASN A 457 -20.68 18.95 21.90
CA ASN A 457 -20.43 19.58 23.20
C ASN A 457 -20.28 21.13 23.16
N ASN A 458 -20.96 21.80 22.23
CA ASN A 458 -21.14 23.24 22.17
C ASN A 458 -22.45 23.52 21.42
N LYS A 459 -23.40 24.22 22.07
CA LYS A 459 -24.74 24.45 21.54
C LYS A 459 -24.72 25.30 20.27
N ASP A 460 -23.88 26.32 20.22
CA ASP A 460 -23.78 27.24 19.08
C ASP A 460 -23.17 26.54 17.85
N VAL A 461 -22.14 25.72 18.06
CA VAL A 461 -21.53 24.88 17.00
C VAL A 461 -22.55 23.85 16.50
N LYS A 462 -23.30 23.20 17.39
CA LYS A 462 -24.36 22.25 17.01
C LYS A 462 -25.43 22.94 16.17
N LYS A 463 -25.95 24.07 16.65
CA LYS A 463 -26.97 24.88 15.99
C LYS A 463 -26.49 25.31 14.60
N SER A 464 -25.31 25.94 14.53
CA SER A 464 -24.71 26.41 13.27
C SER A 464 -24.50 25.26 12.26
N PHE A 465 -24.01 24.11 12.71
CA PHE A 465 -23.80 22.93 11.86
C PHE A 465 -25.12 22.44 11.23
N LEU A 466 -26.16 22.28 12.04
CA LEU A 466 -27.47 21.78 11.59
C LEU A 466 -28.20 22.82 10.74
N GLU A 467 -28.12 24.10 11.08
CA GLU A 467 -28.72 25.19 10.31
C GLU A 467 -28.08 25.32 8.92
N ILE A 468 -26.76 25.21 8.80
CA ILE A 468 -26.11 25.25 7.49
C ILE A 468 -26.60 24.08 6.61
N ILE A 469 -26.66 22.86 7.16
CA ILE A 469 -27.16 21.69 6.43
C ILE A 469 -28.64 21.89 6.05
N ASN A 470 -29.47 22.36 6.97
CA ASN A 470 -30.89 22.61 6.76
C ASN A 470 -31.14 23.68 5.69
N ASN A 471 -30.40 24.79 5.74
CA ASN A 471 -30.50 25.88 4.76
C ASN A 471 -30.16 25.40 3.35
N VAL A 472 -29.05 24.66 3.23
CA VAL A 472 -28.63 24.09 1.94
C VAL A 472 -29.60 23.05 1.41
N GLN A 473 -30.25 22.28 2.30
CA GLN A 473 -31.18 21.24 1.88
C GLN A 473 -32.55 21.80 1.44
N ASN A 474 -33.01 22.88 2.07
CA ASN A 474 -34.34 23.48 1.80
C ASN A 474 -34.28 24.65 0.79
N SER A 475 -33.10 25.11 0.39
CA SER A 475 -32.98 26.20 -0.59
C SER A 475 -33.30 25.73 -2.02
N SER A 476 -33.94 26.62 -2.80
CA SER A 476 -34.12 26.47 -4.25
C SER A 476 -32.87 26.88 -5.04
N GLU A 477 -31.90 27.56 -4.41
CA GLU A 477 -30.67 28.04 -5.03
C GLU A 477 -29.65 26.91 -5.16
N LYS A 478 -29.41 26.46 -6.39
CA LYS A 478 -28.52 25.31 -6.69
C LYS A 478 -27.06 25.52 -6.27
N ASP A 479 -26.62 26.76 -6.12
CA ASP A 479 -25.24 27.14 -5.82
C ASP A 479 -24.99 27.48 -4.34
N LEU A 480 -26.02 27.43 -3.48
CA LEU A 480 -25.88 27.85 -2.08
C LEU A 480 -24.82 27.04 -1.32
N ALA A 481 -24.76 25.72 -1.57
CA ALA A 481 -23.73 24.85 -0.99
C ALA A 481 -22.31 25.28 -1.40
N TYR A 482 -22.14 25.72 -2.65
CA TYR A 482 -20.87 26.19 -3.18
C TYR A 482 -20.44 27.52 -2.52
N ARG A 483 -21.38 28.45 -2.32
CA ARG A 483 -21.12 29.72 -1.63
C ARG A 483 -20.72 29.52 -0.17
N TYR A 484 -21.39 28.62 0.56
CA TYR A 484 -20.98 28.21 1.91
C TYR A 484 -19.55 27.65 1.93
N LEU A 485 -19.21 26.77 0.98
CA LEU A 485 -17.88 26.19 0.87
C LEU A 485 -16.79 27.24 0.63
N LEU A 486 -17.03 28.20 -0.28
CA LEU A 486 -16.10 29.31 -0.54
C LEU A 486 -15.87 30.16 0.72
N ALA A 487 -16.94 30.51 1.44
CA ALA A 487 -16.86 31.29 2.67
C ALA A 487 -16.11 30.55 3.79
N LEU A 488 -16.42 29.26 4.00
CA LEU A 488 -15.72 28.41 4.99
C LEU A 488 -14.23 28.31 4.68
N PHE A 489 -13.86 28.06 3.42
CA PHE A 489 -12.45 27.96 3.02
C PHE A 489 -11.72 29.29 3.22
N LYS A 490 -12.30 30.40 2.73
CA LYS A 490 -11.71 31.74 2.86
C LYS A 490 -11.47 32.11 4.33
N LYS A 491 -12.48 31.96 5.19
CA LYS A 491 -12.39 32.33 6.62
C LYS A 491 -11.44 31.42 7.42
N SER A 492 -11.39 30.14 7.11
CA SER A 492 -10.41 29.21 7.71
C SER A 492 -8.98 29.64 7.37
N LEU A 493 -8.72 29.96 6.10
CA LEU A 493 -7.40 30.41 5.63
C LEU A 493 -6.98 31.76 6.24
N GLU A 494 -7.89 32.72 6.35
CA GLU A 494 -7.64 33.98 7.05
C GLU A 494 -7.27 33.76 8.52
N THR A 495 -8.02 32.90 9.21
CA THR A 495 -7.77 32.57 10.63
C THR A 495 -6.41 31.92 10.83
N LYS A 496 -6.04 30.98 9.96
CA LYS A 496 -4.72 30.35 9.95
C LYS A 496 -3.59 31.37 9.70
N ASN A 497 -3.76 32.28 8.75
CA ASN A 497 -2.76 33.31 8.45
C ASN A 497 -2.57 34.27 9.62
N LYS A 498 -3.65 34.70 10.28
CA LYS A 498 -3.60 35.54 11.50
C LYS A 498 -2.85 34.87 12.66
N ARG A 499 -2.76 33.54 12.68
CA ARG A 499 -2.07 32.74 13.71
C ARG A 499 -0.62 32.37 13.36
N THR A 500 -0.09 32.77 12.20
CA THR A 500 1.28 32.40 11.78
C THR A 500 2.32 33.35 12.40
N ILE A 501 3.17 32.84 13.29
CA ILE A 501 4.25 33.62 13.93
C ILE A 501 5.31 34.02 12.90
N LYS A 502 5.69 35.30 12.91
CA LYS A 502 6.89 35.80 12.23
C LYS A 502 8.07 35.69 13.20
N LEU A 503 9.08 34.89 12.82
CA LEU A 503 10.29 34.72 13.63
C LEU A 503 11.12 36.01 13.63
N ILE A 504 11.62 36.40 14.81
CA ILE A 504 12.54 37.53 14.97
C ILE A 504 13.91 37.10 14.49
N ASN A 505 14.46 37.87 13.55
CA ASN A 505 15.85 37.73 13.14
C ASN A 505 16.73 38.63 14.03
N PRO A 506 17.66 38.07 14.84
CA PRO A 506 18.55 38.88 15.67
C PRO A 506 19.54 39.74 14.85
N ILE A 507 19.73 39.42 13.57
CA ILE A 507 20.63 40.15 12.67
C ILE A 507 19.85 41.33 12.06
N LYS A 508 20.10 42.54 12.58
CA LYS A 508 19.51 43.80 12.07
C LYS A 508 20.36 44.43 10.95
N SER A 509 21.68 44.24 11.00
CA SER A 509 22.69 44.58 9.99
C SER A 509 23.76 43.48 9.99
N GLU A 510 24.58 43.35 8.95
CA GLU A 510 25.66 42.34 8.92
C GLU A 510 26.64 42.59 10.08
N SER A 511 26.72 41.65 11.02
CA SER A 511 27.34 41.90 12.33
C SER A 511 28.24 40.77 12.82
N LEU A 512 28.48 39.73 12.01
CA LEU A 512 29.26 38.54 12.37
C LEU A 512 28.94 38.07 13.80
N TYR A 513 27.70 37.62 14.01
CA TYR A 513 27.27 37.08 15.31
C TYR A 513 28.31 36.08 15.82
N THR A 514 28.85 36.30 17.02
CA THR A 514 29.95 35.47 17.49
C THR A 514 29.48 34.04 17.65
N ILE A 515 30.37 33.08 17.41
CA ILE A 515 30.04 31.66 17.53
C ILE A 515 29.50 31.35 18.93
N ASN A 516 30.06 31.95 19.98
CA ASN A 516 29.57 31.76 21.35
C ASN A 516 28.13 32.27 21.53
N GLN A 517 27.78 33.45 20.99
CA GLN A 517 26.40 33.95 21.03
C GLN A 517 25.42 33.02 20.30
N ILE A 518 25.80 32.52 19.12
CA ILE A 518 24.99 31.56 18.36
C ILE A 518 24.78 30.28 19.16
N MET A 519 25.84 29.73 19.74
CA MET A 519 25.75 28.52 20.55
C MET A 519 24.84 28.72 21.76
N THR A 520 24.94 29.84 22.48
CA THR A 520 24.06 30.18 23.59
C THR A 520 22.59 30.24 23.17
N LEU A 521 22.29 30.85 22.01
CA LEU A 521 20.92 30.93 21.48
C LEU A 521 20.35 29.55 21.15
N LEU A 522 21.15 28.71 20.46
CA LEU A 522 20.73 27.35 20.11
C LEU A 522 20.52 26.48 21.34
N GLU A 523 21.42 26.55 22.32
CA GLU A 523 21.32 25.78 23.56
C GLU A 523 20.09 26.18 24.38
N LYS A 524 19.87 27.49 24.57
CA LYS A 524 18.64 28.00 25.19
C LYS A 524 17.38 27.51 24.45
N HIS A 525 17.43 27.43 23.13
CA HIS A 525 16.31 26.98 22.33
C HIS A 525 16.08 25.47 22.44
N PHE A 526 17.13 24.65 22.36
CA PHE A 526 17.01 23.19 22.46
C PHE A 526 16.46 22.75 23.82
N TYR A 527 16.84 23.46 24.89
CA TYR A 527 16.46 23.13 26.27
C TYR A 527 15.38 24.05 26.86
N TYR A 528 14.68 24.82 26.02
CA TYR A 528 13.54 25.61 26.47
C TYR A 528 12.43 24.67 27.01
N LYS A 529 11.69 25.10 28.03
CA LYS A 529 10.62 24.30 28.64
C LYS A 529 9.36 24.31 27.77
N TYR A 530 9.22 23.31 26.91
CA TYR A 530 8.05 23.14 26.04
C TYR A 530 6.90 22.40 26.72
N LYS A 531 5.65 22.72 26.34
CA LYS A 531 4.46 22.01 26.85
C LYS A 531 4.11 20.78 26.01
N SER A 532 4.55 20.73 24.74
CA SER A 532 4.33 19.58 23.86
C SER A 532 5.63 18.82 23.54
N ARG A 533 5.51 17.58 23.04
CA ARG A 533 6.67 16.81 22.55
C ARG A 533 7.17 17.44 21.23
N GLY A 534 8.49 17.61 21.08
CA GLY A 534 9.05 18.19 19.85
C GLY A 534 10.45 18.81 19.94
N ALA A 535 11.07 18.93 21.11
CA ALA A 535 12.40 19.54 21.22
C ALA A 535 13.50 18.81 20.41
N SER A 536 13.34 17.50 20.18
CA SER A 536 14.33 16.65 19.48
C SER A 536 14.56 17.02 18.01
N ILE A 537 13.65 17.75 17.36
CA ILE A 537 13.83 18.21 15.97
C ILE A 537 14.74 19.45 15.88
N LEU A 538 14.86 20.24 16.95
CA LEU A 538 15.61 21.50 16.93
C LEU A 538 17.12 21.31 16.66
N PRO A 539 17.82 20.33 17.29
CA PRO A 539 19.19 19.97 16.95
C PRO A 539 19.39 19.60 15.48
N VAL A 540 18.45 18.84 14.90
CA VAL A 540 18.51 18.40 13.50
C VAL A 540 18.39 19.59 12.57
N VAL A 541 17.41 20.47 12.81
CA VAL A 541 17.22 21.70 12.01
C VAL A 541 18.45 22.60 12.08
N ALA A 542 19.08 22.71 13.24
CA ALA A 542 20.31 23.47 13.39
C ALA A 542 21.47 22.85 12.59
N LEU A 543 21.71 21.54 12.73
CA LEU A 543 22.75 20.85 11.96
C LEU A 543 22.49 20.94 10.46
N TYR A 544 21.25 20.72 10.01
CA TYR A 544 20.87 20.82 8.60
C TYR A 544 21.15 22.22 8.04
N SER A 545 20.81 23.27 8.79
CA SER A 545 21.08 24.66 8.41
C SER A 545 22.58 24.94 8.32
N LEU A 546 23.41 24.28 9.13
CA LEU A 546 24.87 24.33 9.03
C LEU A 546 25.37 23.58 7.79
N TYR A 547 24.82 22.40 7.49
CA TYR A 547 25.12 21.64 6.28
C TYR A 547 24.81 22.43 4.99
N GLU A 548 23.74 23.22 4.97
CA GLU A 548 23.45 24.13 3.85
C GLU A 548 24.56 25.18 3.61
N CYS A 549 25.34 25.52 4.64
CA CYS A 549 26.50 26.40 4.55
C CYS A 549 27.76 25.62 4.17
N ILE A 550 28.16 24.62 4.96
CA ILE A 550 29.46 23.95 4.79
C ILE A 550 29.57 23.16 3.48
N VAL A 551 28.47 22.63 2.93
CA VAL A 551 28.48 21.93 1.64
C VAL A 551 28.86 22.86 0.48
N LYS A 552 28.63 24.17 0.63
CA LYS A 552 28.99 25.17 -0.38
C LYS A 552 30.39 25.73 -0.22
N GLU A 553 30.94 25.70 0.99
CA GLU A 553 32.17 26.42 1.33
C GLU A 553 33.39 25.51 1.50
N LEU A 554 33.21 24.25 1.91
CA LEU A 554 34.33 23.34 2.15
C LEU A 554 34.66 22.48 0.93
N LYS A 555 35.94 22.46 0.53
CA LYS A 555 36.45 21.68 -0.61
C LYS A 555 36.05 20.20 -0.56
N ARG A 556 35.97 19.59 0.63
CA ARG A 556 35.60 18.18 0.80
C ARG A 556 34.20 17.83 0.28
N PHE A 557 33.31 18.81 0.14
CA PHE A 557 31.96 18.64 -0.39
C PHE A 557 31.83 19.04 -1.86
N GLN A 558 32.95 19.28 -2.54
CA GLN A 558 32.95 19.50 -3.99
C GLN A 558 32.33 18.28 -4.69
N ASN A 559 31.45 18.54 -5.66
CA ASN A 559 30.65 17.53 -6.36
C ASN A 559 29.75 16.68 -5.44
N LYS A 560 29.35 17.20 -4.28
CA LYS A 560 28.34 16.60 -3.40
C LYS A 560 27.06 17.43 -3.36
N GLN A 561 25.96 16.81 -2.94
CA GLN A 561 24.65 17.44 -2.80
C GLN A 561 24.01 17.05 -1.47
N LEU A 562 23.60 18.06 -0.70
CA LEU A 562 22.75 17.91 0.47
C LEU A 562 21.33 17.55 0.02
N GLN A 563 20.78 16.47 0.57
CA GLN A 563 19.39 16.08 0.33
C GLN A 563 18.43 16.99 1.12
N PRO A 564 17.18 17.21 0.67
CA PRO A 564 16.19 17.97 1.42
C PRO A 564 15.95 17.38 2.82
N LEU A 565 15.73 18.23 3.82
CA LEU A 565 15.37 17.80 5.17
C LEU A 565 14.04 17.03 5.15
N ALA A 566 14.08 15.74 5.52
CA ALA A 566 12.91 14.86 5.55
C ALA A 566 12.04 15.11 6.80
N SER A 567 10.80 14.59 6.81
CA SER A 567 9.85 14.69 7.92
C SER A 567 10.05 13.53 8.93
N HIS A 568 10.50 13.79 10.16
CA HIS A 568 10.60 12.86 11.30
C HIS A 568 9.27 12.21 11.77
N ASN A 569 8.10 12.67 11.32
CA ASN A 569 6.81 12.01 11.61
C ASN A 569 6.50 10.80 10.72
N SER A 570 7.40 10.44 9.81
CA SER A 570 7.39 9.13 9.20
C SER A 570 8.03 8.18 10.24
N PRO A 571 7.37 7.12 10.75
CA PRO A 571 8.05 6.11 11.55
C PRO A 571 9.37 5.76 10.85
N ASP A 572 10.49 5.62 11.58
CA ASP A 572 11.85 5.51 11.00
C ASP A 572 11.99 4.42 9.90
N ILE A 573 10.99 3.52 9.83
CA ILE A 573 10.80 2.45 8.84
C ILE A 573 10.17 2.93 7.49
N GLN A 574 9.56 4.11 7.44
CA GLN A 574 8.83 4.69 6.30
C GLN A 574 9.62 5.74 5.51
N SER A 575 10.67 6.37 6.04
CA SER A 575 11.41 7.42 5.32
C SER A 575 12.55 6.88 4.43
N GLY A 576 13.07 5.67 4.69
CA GLY A 576 14.22 5.12 3.98
C GLY A 576 15.50 5.95 4.12
N SER A 577 15.55 6.90 5.07
CA SER A 577 16.69 7.78 5.27
C SER A 577 17.81 7.05 6.01
N THR A 578 19.05 7.16 5.52
CA THR A 578 20.22 6.57 6.18
C THR A 578 20.69 7.34 7.41
N GLY A 579 19.99 8.42 7.76
CA GLY A 579 20.27 9.35 8.85
C GLY A 579 19.37 10.59 8.71
N ASP A 580 19.38 11.48 9.70
CA ASP A 580 18.59 12.71 9.68
C ASP A 580 19.08 13.72 8.62
N ILE A 581 20.37 13.69 8.29
CA ILE A 581 20.98 14.54 7.26
C ILE A 581 21.82 13.66 6.34
N VAL A 582 21.58 13.76 5.03
CA VAL A 582 22.23 12.90 4.03
C VAL A 582 22.87 13.74 2.93
N ILE A 583 24.13 13.44 2.62
CA ILE A 583 24.93 14.05 1.57
C ILE A 583 25.29 12.97 0.56
N LYS A 584 24.94 13.20 -0.71
CA LYS A 584 25.21 12.29 -1.82
C LYS A 584 26.26 12.85 -2.78
N ASN A 585 27.00 11.97 -3.43
CA ASN A 585 27.79 12.33 -4.60
C ASN A 585 26.88 12.77 -5.75
N LYS A 586 27.23 13.84 -6.47
CA LYS A 586 26.50 14.24 -7.67
C LYS A 586 26.71 13.28 -8.85
N SER A 587 27.85 12.60 -8.90
CA SER A 587 28.25 11.75 -10.02
C SER A 587 27.47 10.43 -10.07
N ASP A 588 27.26 9.78 -8.94
CA ASP A 588 26.70 8.42 -8.86
C ASP A 588 25.56 8.28 -7.83
N SER A 589 25.16 9.39 -7.20
CA SER A 589 24.15 9.41 -6.13
C SER A 589 24.44 8.50 -4.92
N GLN A 590 25.67 7.99 -4.78
CA GLN A 590 26.09 7.22 -3.60
C GLN A 590 26.18 8.14 -2.38
N ILE A 591 25.96 7.56 -1.20
CA ILE A 591 25.93 8.31 0.06
C ILE A 591 27.37 8.58 0.50
N TYR A 592 27.76 9.84 0.46
CA TYR A 592 29.06 10.29 0.93
C TYR A 592 29.07 10.38 2.46
N GLU A 593 28.08 11.05 3.03
CA GLU A 593 28.01 11.30 4.47
C GLU A 593 26.56 11.25 4.96
N SER A 594 26.34 10.55 6.07
CA SER A 594 25.04 10.45 6.75
C SER A 594 25.20 10.87 8.20
N VAL A 595 24.26 11.63 8.75
CA VAL A 595 24.30 12.13 10.13
C VAL A 595 23.03 11.71 10.85
N GLU A 596 23.20 11.01 11.96
CA GLU A 596 22.15 10.65 12.91
C GLU A 596 22.29 11.52 14.16
N VAL A 597 21.19 12.06 14.66
CA VAL A 597 21.13 12.99 15.79
C VAL A 597 20.25 12.40 16.88
N LYS A 598 20.79 12.34 18.09
CA LYS A 598 20.12 11.86 19.30
C LYS A 598 19.97 13.01 20.28
N PHE A 599 18.73 13.31 20.65
CA PHE A 599 18.44 14.35 21.63
C PHE A 599 18.25 13.74 23.01
N ASP A 600 19.10 14.14 23.95
CA ASP A 600 19.08 13.72 25.36
C ASP A 600 19.27 12.21 25.59
N ILE A 601 19.93 11.53 24.67
CA ILE A 601 20.18 10.07 24.69
C ILE A 601 21.68 9.80 24.63
N ASP A 602 22.17 8.99 25.57
CA ASP A 602 23.57 8.55 25.60
C ASP A 602 23.86 7.60 24.44
N ILE A 603 25.03 7.76 23.81
CA ILE A 603 25.46 6.87 22.74
C ILE A 603 26.05 5.62 23.38
N ASN A 604 25.39 4.49 23.18
CA ASN A 604 25.77 3.18 23.71
C ASN A 604 25.93 2.15 22.59
N GLN A 605 26.29 0.92 22.95
CA GLN A 605 26.48 -0.18 22.00
C GLN A 605 25.27 -0.41 21.08
N PHE A 606 24.03 -0.34 21.59
CA PHE A 606 22.83 -0.48 20.76
C PHE A 606 22.70 0.62 19.70
N THR A 607 23.14 1.83 20.01
CA THR A 607 23.18 2.95 19.04
C THR A 607 24.17 2.68 17.92
N ILE A 608 25.32 2.08 18.26
CA ILE A 608 26.33 1.67 17.27
C ILE A 608 25.84 0.47 16.45
N ASP A 609 25.14 -0.47 17.07
CA ASP A 609 24.58 -1.63 16.36
C ASP A 609 23.48 -1.21 15.38
N ASP A 610 22.62 -0.24 15.72
CA ASP A 610 21.64 0.34 14.79
C ASP A 610 22.33 1.03 13.60
N ALA A 611 23.36 1.83 13.86
CA ALA A 611 24.18 2.44 12.81
C ALA A 611 24.89 1.39 11.96
N TYR A 612 25.47 0.33 12.56
CA TYR A 612 26.03 -0.82 11.84
C TYR A 612 24.97 -1.44 10.94
N GLN A 613 23.74 -1.61 11.47
CA GLN A 613 22.68 -2.18 10.67
C GLN A 613 22.46 -1.34 9.44
N LYS A 614 22.37 0.00 9.53
CA LYS A 614 22.16 0.96 8.42
C LYS A 614 23.35 1.04 7.45
N ILE A 615 24.58 1.01 7.96
CA ILE A 615 25.83 1.01 7.17
C ILE A 615 25.99 -0.29 6.38
N ALA A 616 25.70 -1.44 6.98
CA ALA A 616 25.81 -2.73 6.29
C ALA A 616 24.85 -2.85 5.08
N GLN A 617 23.83 -1.99 5.01
CA GLN A 617 22.85 -1.99 3.92
C GLN A 617 23.13 -0.93 2.85
N ASN A 618 23.96 0.06 3.15
CA ASN A 618 24.17 1.20 2.29
C ASN A 618 25.66 1.46 2.13
N LYS A 619 26.13 1.69 0.90
CA LYS A 619 27.52 2.09 0.69
C LYS A 619 27.69 3.55 1.14
N ILE A 620 28.07 3.72 2.40
CA ILE A 620 28.26 5.00 3.08
C ILE A 620 29.76 5.18 3.34
N GLN A 621 30.32 6.32 2.95
CA GLN A 621 31.74 6.60 3.22
C GLN A 621 31.96 7.11 4.65
N ARG A 622 31.05 7.97 5.15
CA ARG A 622 31.12 8.54 6.50
C ARG A 622 29.76 8.50 7.20
N TYR A 623 29.73 8.06 8.44
CA TYR A 623 28.51 8.01 9.25
C TYR A 623 28.73 8.72 10.58
N TYR A 624 28.00 9.81 10.83
CA TYR A 624 28.05 10.55 12.07
C TYR A 624 26.92 10.12 13.00
N ILE A 625 27.25 9.86 14.26
CA ILE A 625 26.28 9.67 15.35
C ILE A 625 26.53 10.79 16.35
N LEU A 626 25.61 11.74 16.40
CA LEU A 626 25.72 12.94 17.21
C LEU A 626 24.70 12.92 18.34
N SER A 627 25.13 13.21 19.57
CA SER A 627 24.20 13.35 20.70
C SER A 627 24.31 14.72 21.36
N THR A 628 23.22 15.22 21.94
CA THR A 628 23.30 16.38 22.85
C THR A 628 23.83 16.02 24.24
N LYS A 629 23.93 14.72 24.59
CA LYS A 629 24.64 14.24 25.78
C LYS A 629 26.11 13.93 25.50
N ASN A 630 26.92 13.97 26.55
CA ASN A 630 28.32 13.59 26.50
C ASN A 630 28.47 12.06 26.36
N ILE A 631 29.52 11.62 25.65
CA ILE A 631 29.85 10.20 25.52
C ILE A 631 30.46 9.73 26.85
N ASP A 632 29.95 8.63 27.41
CA ASP A 632 30.53 8.01 28.59
C ASP A 632 31.95 7.53 28.30
N LYS A 633 32.92 8.11 29.02
CA LYS A 633 34.35 7.83 28.82
C LYS A 633 34.72 6.37 29.11
N SER A 634 33.93 5.66 29.92
CA SER A 634 34.18 4.26 30.25
C SER A 634 33.96 3.30 29.08
N GLN A 635 33.14 3.68 28.08
CA GLN A 635 32.75 2.83 26.95
C GLN A 635 33.57 3.09 25.67
N ILE A 636 34.42 4.13 25.66
CA ILE A 636 35.16 4.58 24.47
C ILE A 636 35.98 3.44 23.84
N LYS A 637 36.71 2.67 24.64
CA LYS A 637 37.54 1.55 24.12
C LYS A 637 36.71 0.49 23.40
N GLN A 638 35.52 0.16 23.91
CA GLN A 638 34.65 -0.85 23.32
C GLN A 638 33.96 -0.32 22.07
N ILE A 639 33.54 0.95 22.08
CA ILE A 639 33.00 1.64 20.90
C ILE A 639 34.06 1.68 19.80
N ASP A 640 35.30 2.09 20.10
CA ASP A 640 36.38 2.19 19.12
C ASP A 640 36.67 0.86 18.40
N LEU A 641 36.66 -0.26 19.13
CA LEU A 641 36.80 -1.60 18.54
C LEU A 641 35.66 -1.93 17.57
N LEU A 642 34.42 -1.54 17.88
CA LEU A 642 33.27 -1.72 16.99
C LEU A 642 33.36 -0.82 15.75
N LEU A 643 33.81 0.43 15.91
CA LEU A 643 33.99 1.34 14.78
C LEU A 643 35.11 0.86 13.83
N GLN A 644 36.21 0.32 14.38
CA GLN A 644 37.27 -0.30 13.56
C GLN A 644 36.75 -1.47 12.74
N LYS A 645 35.97 -2.37 13.36
CA LYS A 645 35.32 -3.48 12.65
C LYS A 645 34.40 -3.00 11.52
N ILE A 646 33.65 -1.92 11.72
CA ILE A 646 32.81 -1.33 10.66
C ILE A 646 33.67 -0.83 9.51
N LYS A 647 34.77 -0.13 9.81
CA LYS A 647 35.68 0.41 8.81
C LYS A 647 36.34 -0.71 8.00
N GLU A 648 36.83 -1.76 8.66
CA GLU A 648 37.47 -2.90 8.00
C GLU A 648 36.49 -3.68 7.12
N LYS A 649 35.27 -3.91 7.61
CA LYS A 649 34.28 -4.75 6.91
C LYS A 649 33.51 -4.01 5.82
N HIS A 650 33.23 -2.72 6.00
CA HIS A 650 32.33 -1.95 5.13
C HIS A 650 32.98 -0.71 4.52
N GLY A 651 34.25 -0.40 4.83
CA GLY A 651 34.95 0.78 4.32
C GLY A 651 34.37 2.12 4.82
N CYS A 652 33.44 2.10 5.77
CA CYS A 652 32.76 3.28 6.29
C CYS A 652 33.47 3.82 7.54
N GLN A 653 33.79 5.11 7.55
CA GLN A 653 34.27 5.79 8.75
C GLN A 653 33.07 6.20 9.61
N VAL A 654 32.95 5.64 10.83
CA VAL A 654 31.94 6.08 11.80
C VAL A 654 32.55 7.10 12.75
N ILE A 655 31.86 8.22 12.98
CA ILE A 655 32.28 9.31 13.86
C ILE A 655 31.20 9.52 14.92
N VAL A 656 31.58 9.35 16.18
CA VAL A 656 30.71 9.55 17.34
C VAL A 656 31.13 10.86 18.02
N ASN A 657 30.21 11.82 18.19
CA ASN A 657 30.54 13.13 18.81
C ASN A 657 29.31 13.80 19.44
N GLY A 658 29.50 14.94 20.10
CA GLY A 658 28.42 15.81 20.57
C GLY A 658 27.86 16.73 19.47
N VAL A 659 26.58 17.05 19.52
CA VAL A 659 25.91 18.02 18.64
C VAL A 659 26.50 19.42 18.82
N LEU A 660 26.55 19.95 20.05
CA LEU A 660 27.04 21.29 20.32
C LEU A 660 28.54 21.46 19.96
N PRO A 661 29.45 20.52 20.32
CA PRO A 661 30.83 20.55 19.83
C PRO A 661 30.93 20.55 18.30
N THR A 662 30.11 19.75 17.62
CA THR A 662 30.12 19.65 16.15
C THR A 662 29.66 20.96 15.49
N LEU A 663 28.58 21.55 15.98
CA LEU A 663 28.10 22.87 15.53
C LEU A 663 29.19 23.93 15.72
N LYS A 664 29.79 24.00 16.91
CA LYS A 664 30.84 24.97 17.24
C LYS A 664 32.07 24.81 16.34
N TYR A 665 32.49 23.58 16.05
CA TYR A 665 33.63 23.29 15.18
C TYR A 665 33.39 23.78 13.75
N TYR A 666 32.26 23.41 13.15
CA TYR A 666 31.97 23.77 11.75
C TYR A 666 31.59 25.24 11.57
N LEU A 667 31.01 25.89 12.59
CA LEU A 667 30.79 27.34 12.56
C LEU A 667 32.11 28.13 12.46
N ARG A 668 33.24 27.59 12.95
CA ARG A 668 34.58 28.20 12.76
C ARG A 668 35.10 28.10 11.32
N MET A 669 34.52 27.21 10.52
CA MET A 669 34.98 26.89 9.17
C MET A 669 34.16 27.59 8.08
N ILE A 670 33.05 28.25 8.43
CA ILE A 670 32.25 29.04 7.48
C ILE A 670 32.68 30.51 7.50
N LYS A 671 32.61 31.16 6.34
CA LYS A 671 33.07 32.55 6.17
C LYS A 671 32.17 33.56 6.87
N ASN A 672 30.87 33.28 6.97
CA ASN A 672 29.89 34.21 7.53
C ASN A 672 28.82 33.46 8.33
N THR A 673 28.81 33.65 9.64
CA THR A 673 27.89 33.03 10.60
C THR A 673 26.45 33.58 10.49
N ASP A 674 26.26 34.79 9.95
CA ASP A 674 24.94 35.38 9.73
C ASP A 674 24.13 34.57 8.70
N LYS A 675 24.81 33.94 7.73
CA LYS A 675 24.18 33.04 6.76
C LYS A 675 23.57 31.82 7.46
N PHE A 676 24.28 31.26 8.45
CA PHE A 676 23.78 30.14 9.23
C PHE A 676 22.48 30.51 9.95
N ILE A 677 22.44 31.65 10.66
CA ILE A 677 21.23 32.10 11.37
C ILE A 677 20.07 32.32 10.39
N LYS A 678 20.30 32.98 9.25
CA LYS A 678 19.26 33.16 8.21
C LYS A 678 18.70 31.82 7.71
N LYS A 679 19.56 30.82 7.51
CA LYS A 679 19.15 29.46 7.13
C LYS A 679 18.37 28.76 8.23
N TYR A 680 18.83 28.87 9.47
CA TYR A 680 18.16 28.33 10.64
C TYR A 680 16.74 28.88 10.78
N LEU A 681 16.57 30.21 10.70
CA LEU A 681 15.24 30.85 10.75
C LEU A 681 14.33 30.41 9.61
N LYS A 682 14.87 30.32 8.39
CA LYS A 682 14.10 29.84 7.22
C LYS A 682 13.61 28.41 7.44
N ASN A 683 14.49 27.53 7.91
CA ASN A 683 14.14 26.13 8.16
C ASN A 683 13.19 26.00 9.35
N LEU A 684 13.36 26.80 10.41
CA LEU A 684 12.44 26.86 11.54
C LEU A 684 11.04 27.36 11.12
N GLN A 685 10.95 28.34 10.22
CA GLN A 685 9.68 28.86 9.72
C GLN A 685 8.93 27.82 8.87
N ASN A 686 9.65 27.13 7.98
CA ASN A 686 9.07 26.32 6.91
C ASN A 686 8.95 24.83 7.24
N ASN A 687 9.61 24.34 8.29
CA ASN A 687 9.54 22.95 8.70
C ASN A 687 8.18 22.66 9.38
N ASN A 688 7.52 21.59 8.92
CA ASN A 688 6.16 21.22 9.33
C ASN A 688 6.10 20.57 10.73
N GLU A 689 7.24 20.16 11.27
CA GLU A 689 7.38 19.50 12.57
C GLU A 689 7.73 20.49 13.67
N ILE A 690 8.05 21.72 13.27
CA ILE A 690 8.26 22.83 14.19
C ILE A 690 6.91 23.43 14.56
N ASN A 691 6.41 23.00 15.72
CA ASN A 691 5.20 23.54 16.34
C ASN A 691 5.28 25.05 16.62
N PHE A 692 4.11 25.66 16.78
CA PHE A 692 3.93 27.08 17.13
C PHE A 692 4.71 27.48 18.39
N GLU A 693 4.74 26.64 19.42
CA GLU A 693 5.45 26.94 20.68
C GLU A 693 6.97 27.05 20.49
N HIS A 694 7.59 26.28 19.59
CA HIS A 694 9.02 26.42 19.28
C HIS A 694 9.32 27.78 18.66
N LYS A 695 8.42 28.26 17.79
CA LYS A 695 8.56 29.58 17.14
C LYS A 695 8.36 30.73 18.13
N LEU A 696 7.46 30.59 19.10
CA LEU A 696 7.32 31.55 20.20
C LEU A 696 8.56 31.56 21.09
N ALA A 697 9.03 30.37 21.50
CA ALA A 697 10.21 30.24 22.36
C ALA A 697 11.42 30.93 21.73
N TRP A 698 11.66 30.73 20.42
CA TRP A 698 12.70 31.48 19.72
C TRP A 698 12.56 32.99 19.90
N ASN A 699 11.37 33.55 19.64
CA ASN A 699 11.14 34.98 19.77
C ASN A 699 11.32 35.48 21.22
N GLU A 700 10.94 34.70 22.23
CA GLU A 700 11.15 35.03 23.64
C GLU A 700 12.63 35.00 24.03
N ILE A 701 13.38 34.01 23.55
CA ILE A 701 14.82 33.89 23.76
C ILE A 701 15.54 35.09 23.15
N ILE A 702 15.16 35.52 21.94
CA ILE A 702 15.75 36.69 21.29
C ILE A 702 15.36 38.00 21.99
N LYS A 703 14.16 38.09 22.58
CA LYS A 703 13.78 39.28 23.36
C LYS A 703 14.46 39.36 24.73
N SER A 704 14.92 38.22 25.26
CA SER A 704 15.55 38.12 26.57
C SER A 704 17.08 38.05 26.51
N THR A 705 17.67 38.12 25.32
CA THR A 705 19.11 38.15 25.06
C THR A 705 19.45 39.48 24.40
#